data_AF-A0A524CMG3-F1
#
_entry.id   AF-A0A524CMG3-F1
#
_cell.length_a   1.000
_cell.length_b   1.000
_cell.length_c   1.000
_cell.angle_alpha   90.00
_cell.angle_beta   90.00
_cell.angle_gamma   90.00
#
_symmetry.space_group_name_H-M   'P 1'
#
loop_
_entity.id
_entity.type
_entity.pdbx_description
1 polymer ?
#
loop_
_entity_poly.entity_id
_entity_poly.type
_entity_poly.pdbx_seq_one_letter_code
_entity_poly.pdbx_strand_id
1 'polypeptide(L)'
;MLKSKWKIKIKVIFLIIITFGMGLTSTNLLYSHNSSIQDNPNSFRDTIIDNKEITEDTLPKSSEYQEFGGSGEQLNITLHQSLVNASNIEFTNLDNFNTFNEPVPNFSGYNTSYINVTVDAINAPNKTIIVEDDLTIEAINPVNYQYLGFEARGIGYLENISLHIRETNDIDLTQLSVYLYNSTDVSGSPRPDSKVYSSPIIDDVEITSTTFYWHDFTQIHAFINSSKTFDNYFFLELEKSGGGGTTNIALNGTFDTVLGDNLDESIVVSNDKVTLHTVGGINVDAALIIDFAPVDNTPKPSDINLQMNNTAVADDLSGSNLGYWTPSEVYSSSTGEFEFSITADWWDVSCNVSNVHINYTKTDIKANTDFSIPASTQDVNWTATIPSGLEYFDGRLDNFNTINFTIPVTWQDATIKVFNNTDPFTNLIKTVLGNGYREVQVLNAGNGSNWYLTANSTNLVSSIDTYVNGIPMTIMNYTNTIRFNGSFSKTISDGNLNLSVYSPVPSYLNHSSIFPISTSSDELLISDWDISSSATDYGVFKAQLTWNNDTAAGFLELFFTIVANTDFILDSPQSGIDRFDNEIFNIIVFYNDTGPDLGDIGITEAIITEDSSLLGSSTPTGTDGYYSLQCDVSLFSYGWVFIEINASKSFYHNQSLIFSFHHRINTSLTPSNNYNFGEIIRGDLASYTFNYSDILGNAILGATIQEVSLPSGMVSNPFEEGGAPGNYTIELDTSNVQASASAYTCIFNITAIGKQTQIINLIITITQAQTSLSINSYIGILNRKDGFDQQIEFFFNDTDNEEGVPGVPMSNITVTDNQTGGSRPINSLTPFGATGNYRLNVSLDGLNSGWIQLTVNVSKDPDYNWSIDYFSFYLRGNSTITTIESIRDVGGQGVLTPTVLNYSVYIGLNININFTIQDTDYGNDIVTGDANSYTANYYEISNPINQGILSNALDFDLNTNSYRGIISTLNLGLGTYAINISILKTNYEQSNVIFNLTIKPKIIVNISVIERPEQVSAGGFVNITLKVEYFNGTVWKALSGVSVTILPNFNGINGTATGSIYTDINGTVTFTEIAIATTVNTMILYAVLSPTYNHTGFTRAITDITVIPPLTTFEELLPYLIIGGIILLAVVGSIGVYRGVVVPKKREKQRVLTEVKTIFDDAINLEHILVLYKATGTCIFFKS
;
A
#
# COMPACT_ATOMS: atom_id res chain seq x y z
N MET A 1 -15.32 -57.75 14.93
CA MET A 1 -15.01 -57.50 13.50
C MET A 1 -14.35 -56.12 13.41
N LEU A 2 -13.19 -55.93 12.75
CA LEU A 2 -12.99 -55.81 11.28
C LEU A 2 -13.82 -54.63 10.72
N LYS A 3 -13.30 -53.56 10.10
CA LYS A 3 -11.95 -53.15 9.60
C LYS A 3 -11.99 -51.58 9.52
N SER A 4 -10.96 -50.72 9.70
CA SER A 4 -9.50 -50.72 9.44
C SER A 4 -9.11 -50.67 7.95
N LYS A 5 -8.17 -49.87 7.41
CA LYS A 5 -7.18 -48.93 8.00
C LYS A 5 -6.31 -48.33 6.85
N TRP A 6 -5.74 -47.13 7.04
CA TRP A 6 -4.42 -46.70 6.49
C TRP A 6 -4.30 -46.55 4.94
N LYS A 7 -3.23 -45.99 4.32
CA LYS A 7 -1.81 -45.67 4.70
C LYS A 7 -1.44 -44.24 4.19
N ILE A 8 -0.54 -43.42 4.76
CA ILE A 8 0.76 -43.57 5.49
C ILE A 8 1.99 -43.74 4.57
N LYS A 9 2.97 -42.80 4.65
CA LYS A 9 4.40 -42.99 5.07
C LYS A 9 5.13 -41.60 5.16
N ILE A 10 5.81 -41.21 6.27
CA ILE A 10 7.11 -41.68 6.89
C ILE A 10 8.33 -41.05 6.19
N LYS A 11 9.39 -40.50 6.83
CA LYS A 11 9.81 -40.28 8.25
C LYS A 11 10.58 -38.90 8.32
N VAL A 12 11.51 -38.51 9.22
CA VAL A 12 12.37 -39.15 10.24
C VAL A 12 12.44 -38.29 11.53
N ILE A 13 12.80 -38.93 12.65
CA ILE A 13 12.95 -38.48 14.05
C ILE A 13 14.45 -38.44 14.42
N PHE A 14 14.90 -37.52 15.29
CA PHE A 14 15.76 -37.89 16.42
C PHE A 14 15.60 -36.97 17.64
N LEU A 15 15.75 -37.55 18.83
CA LEU A 15 15.66 -36.90 20.15
C LEU A 15 16.67 -37.59 21.07
N ILE A 16 17.47 -36.82 21.82
CA ILE A 16 18.13 -37.27 23.04
C ILE A 16 17.96 -36.19 24.11
N ILE A 17 17.56 -36.62 25.30
CA ILE A 17 17.44 -35.83 26.53
C ILE A 17 18.46 -36.42 27.52
N ILE A 18 19.12 -35.58 28.34
CA ILE A 18 19.35 -35.86 29.77
C ILE A 18 19.78 -34.57 30.50
N THR A 19 19.40 -34.51 31.78
CA THR A 19 19.43 -33.36 32.69
C THR A 19 20.68 -33.29 33.59
N PHE A 20 20.71 -32.26 34.46
CA PHE A 20 21.67 -31.87 35.51
C PHE A 20 22.67 -30.77 35.12
N GLY A 21 22.97 -29.78 35.98
CA GLY A 21 22.41 -29.52 37.32
C GLY A 21 22.91 -28.18 37.92
N MET A 22 22.29 -27.74 39.01
CA MET A 22 22.50 -26.43 39.67
C MET A 22 23.97 -26.11 40.01
N GLY A 23 24.39 -24.84 39.87
CA GLY A 23 25.68 -24.35 40.36
C GLY A 23 25.80 -22.82 40.35
N LEU A 24 25.84 -22.21 41.54
CA LEU A 24 26.19 -20.80 41.74
C LEU A 24 27.72 -20.64 41.84
N THR A 25 28.29 -19.63 41.18
CA THR A 25 29.31 -18.72 41.77
C THR A 25 29.58 -17.54 40.84
N SER A 26 29.68 -16.35 41.43
CA SER A 26 30.29 -15.16 40.81
C SER A 26 31.81 -15.15 41.02
N THR A 27 32.57 -14.67 40.03
CA THR A 27 33.88 -14.00 40.26
C THR A 27 34.23 -13.11 39.07
N ASN A 28 34.84 -11.96 39.35
CA ASN A 28 35.44 -11.08 38.33
C ASN A 28 36.62 -11.77 37.64
N LEU A 29 36.85 -11.45 36.37
CA LEU A 29 38.16 -11.61 35.72
C LEU A 29 38.62 -10.28 35.13
N LEU A 30 39.51 -9.62 35.87
CA LEU A 30 40.29 -8.48 35.39
C LEU A 30 41.19 -8.94 34.24
N TYR A 31 41.11 -8.28 33.09
CA TYR A 31 42.06 -8.47 32.00
C TYR A 31 43.23 -7.50 32.13
N SER A 32 44.15 -7.79 33.07
CA SER A 32 45.39 -7.04 33.22
C SER A 32 46.34 -7.35 32.06
N HIS A 33 46.53 -6.42 31.11
CA HIS A 33 47.62 -6.52 30.14
C HIS A 33 48.86 -5.82 30.69
N ASN A 34 49.82 -6.61 31.17
CA ASN A 34 50.99 -6.10 31.87
C ASN A 34 52.21 -6.05 30.93
N SER A 35 52.97 -4.96 30.99
CA SER A 35 54.07 -4.66 30.07
C SER A 35 55.28 -5.60 30.19
N SER A 36 55.97 -5.86 29.07
CA SER A 36 57.39 -6.20 29.09
C SER A 36 58.15 -5.43 28.01
N ILE A 37 58.92 -4.43 28.44
CA ILE A 37 59.83 -3.65 27.59
C ILE A 37 61.07 -4.49 27.27
N GLN A 38 61.61 -4.36 26.05
CA GLN A 38 63.03 -4.60 25.79
C GLN A 38 63.62 -3.38 25.07
N ASP A 39 64.71 -2.86 25.61
CA ASP A 39 65.38 -1.66 25.10
C ASP A 39 66.12 -1.92 23.78
N ASN A 40 66.09 -0.92 22.90
CA ASN A 40 67.22 -0.63 22.03
C ASN A 40 67.29 0.89 21.79
N PRO A 41 68.32 1.62 22.27
CA PRO A 41 68.33 3.08 22.25
C PRO A 41 68.80 3.65 20.91
N ASN A 42 68.13 4.71 20.42
CA ASN A 42 68.70 5.93 19.80
C ASN A 42 67.71 6.65 18.86
N SER A 43 66.88 7.54 19.42
CA SER A 43 66.43 8.77 18.75
C SER A 43 66.19 9.85 19.81
N PHE A 44 66.08 11.11 19.39
CA PHE A 44 66.04 12.25 20.31
C PHE A 44 64.72 12.35 21.09
N ARG A 45 64.79 12.96 22.27
CA ARG A 45 63.61 13.39 23.03
C ARG A 45 62.97 14.60 22.37
N ASP A 46 61.66 14.57 22.20
CA ASP A 46 60.82 15.74 22.48
C ASP A 46 60.16 15.53 23.84
N THR A 47 59.93 16.62 24.57
CA THR A 47 59.43 16.58 25.96
C THR A 47 58.10 17.33 26.03
N ILE A 48 56.99 16.62 25.78
CA ILE A 48 55.65 17.18 25.94
C ILE A 48 55.43 17.45 27.44
N ILE A 49 54.97 18.66 27.76
CA ILE A 49 54.77 19.13 29.13
C ILE A 49 53.44 18.60 29.69
N ASP A 50 53.41 18.41 31.01
CA ASP A 50 52.41 17.65 31.76
C ASP A 50 51.07 18.41 31.89
N ASN A 51 50.06 18.01 31.12
CA ASN A 51 48.70 18.54 31.22
C ASN A 51 47.98 17.95 32.44
N LYS A 52 48.15 18.63 33.58
CA LYS A 52 47.57 18.30 34.88
C LYS A 52 46.05 18.05 34.82
N GLU A 53 45.63 16.90 35.30
CA GLU A 53 44.24 16.40 35.22
C GLU A 53 43.19 17.41 35.75
N ILE A 54 42.14 17.64 34.95
CA ILE A 54 40.88 18.21 35.43
C ILE A 54 40.12 17.06 36.09
N THR A 55 40.08 17.05 37.43
CA THR A 55 39.48 15.98 38.24
C THR A 55 37.95 15.91 38.11
N GLU A 56 37.39 14.70 38.20
CA GLU A 56 35.94 14.38 38.06
C GLU A 56 34.96 15.15 38.97
N ASP A 57 35.45 15.87 39.99
CA ASP A 57 34.69 16.55 41.05
C ASP A 57 33.85 17.77 40.56
N THR A 58 33.79 18.00 39.24
CA THR A 58 33.03 19.08 38.58
C THR A 58 31.76 18.62 37.87
N LEU A 59 31.48 17.31 37.79
CA LEU A 59 30.24 16.79 37.21
C LEU A 59 29.03 17.02 38.15
N PRO A 60 27.86 17.44 37.64
CA PRO A 60 26.68 17.71 38.46
C PRO A 60 26.11 16.43 39.08
N LYS A 61 25.45 16.58 40.24
CA LYS A 61 24.93 15.43 40.99
C LYS A 61 23.64 14.92 40.38
N SER A 62 23.30 13.65 40.64
CA SER A 62 22.06 13.02 40.15
C SER A 62 20.75 13.69 40.60
N SER A 63 20.83 14.71 41.44
CA SER A 63 19.74 15.60 41.87
C SER A 63 19.46 16.77 40.93
N GLU A 64 20.25 16.98 39.88
CA GLU A 64 20.18 18.14 38.97
C GLU A 64 19.61 17.78 37.57
N TYR A 65 19.42 16.49 37.30
CA TYR A 65 18.74 15.97 36.11
C TYR A 65 17.24 16.30 36.18
N GLN A 66 16.65 16.67 35.04
CA GLN A 66 15.23 17.03 34.96
C GLN A 66 14.35 15.81 34.60
N GLU A 67 13.10 15.80 35.05
CA GLU A 67 12.09 14.86 34.56
C GLU A 67 11.57 15.36 33.21
N PHE A 68 11.56 14.48 32.19
CA PHE A 68 10.96 14.77 30.89
C PHE A 68 9.57 14.13 30.79
N GLY A 69 8.65 14.75 30.06
CA GLY A 69 7.31 14.21 29.84
C GLY A 69 6.58 14.87 28.67
N GLY A 70 5.52 14.21 28.21
CA GLY A 70 4.74 14.64 27.05
C GLY A 70 3.52 13.76 26.83
N SER A 71 2.76 14.03 25.77
CA SER A 71 1.63 13.20 25.33
C SER A 71 2.04 12.13 24.31
N GLY A 72 1.26 11.05 24.23
CA GLY A 72 1.33 10.09 23.12
C GLY A 72 0.02 9.97 22.35
N GLU A 73 -0.18 8.83 21.70
CA GLU A 73 -1.36 8.58 20.88
C GLU A 73 -2.65 8.40 21.70
N GLN A 74 -3.80 8.68 21.07
CA GLN A 74 -5.11 8.39 21.65
C GLN A 74 -5.50 6.93 21.43
N LEU A 75 -5.33 6.11 22.47
CA LEU A 75 -5.59 4.67 22.44
C LEU A 75 -7.08 4.36 22.25
N ASN A 76 -7.36 3.32 21.46
CA ASN A 76 -8.71 2.83 21.24
C ASN A 76 -9.20 2.04 22.46
N ILE A 77 -10.38 2.39 22.96
CA ILE A 77 -11.09 1.67 24.01
C ILE A 77 -12.34 1.04 23.40
N THR A 78 -12.41 -0.29 23.42
CA THR A 78 -13.62 -1.03 23.05
C THR A 78 -14.35 -1.47 24.32
N LEU A 79 -15.67 -1.27 24.37
CA LEU A 79 -16.54 -1.85 25.39
C LEU A 79 -17.34 -3.00 24.78
N HIS A 80 -17.50 -4.07 25.56
CA HIS A 80 -18.46 -5.13 25.27
C HIS A 80 -19.43 -5.30 26.44
N GLN A 81 -20.71 -5.44 26.11
CA GLN A 81 -21.80 -5.71 27.05
C GLN A 81 -22.73 -6.75 26.42
N SER A 82 -23.28 -7.68 27.19
CA SER A 82 -24.13 -8.76 26.67
C SER A 82 -25.46 -8.90 27.39
N LEU A 83 -26.49 -9.25 26.62
CA LEU A 83 -27.78 -9.78 27.06
C LEU A 83 -27.77 -11.30 26.92
N VAL A 84 -28.23 -12.02 27.94
CA VAL A 84 -28.60 -13.44 27.87
C VAL A 84 -29.96 -13.62 28.55
N ASN A 85 -31.05 -13.42 27.79
CA ASN A 85 -32.41 -13.62 28.28
C ASN A 85 -32.85 -15.07 28.04
N ALA A 86 -32.84 -15.89 29.10
CA ALA A 86 -33.33 -17.26 29.07
C ALA A 86 -34.79 -17.37 29.59
N SER A 87 -35.60 -16.33 29.41
CA SER A 87 -37.03 -16.34 29.72
C SER A 87 -37.81 -16.96 28.57
N ASN A 88 -38.75 -17.87 28.89
CA ASN A 88 -39.62 -18.47 27.88
C ASN A 88 -40.74 -17.49 27.49
N ILE A 89 -40.76 -17.05 26.22
CA ILE A 89 -41.82 -16.23 25.64
C ILE A 89 -42.66 -17.12 24.72
N GLU A 90 -43.88 -17.43 25.15
CA GLU A 90 -44.82 -18.31 24.45
C GLU A 90 -45.64 -17.51 23.43
N PHE A 91 -45.68 -17.96 22.18
CA PHE A 91 -46.47 -17.35 21.09
C PHE A 91 -47.54 -18.32 20.57
N THR A 92 -48.64 -17.74 20.11
CA THR A 92 -49.77 -18.45 19.49
C THR A 92 -50.31 -17.64 18.31
N ASN A 93 -50.86 -18.31 17.30
CA ASN A 93 -51.44 -17.69 16.10
C ASN A 93 -50.41 -16.86 15.32
N LEU A 94 -49.26 -17.48 15.00
CA LEU A 94 -48.18 -16.84 14.23
C LEU A 94 -48.55 -16.51 12.78
N ASP A 95 -49.73 -16.92 12.30
CA ASP A 95 -50.26 -16.57 10.98
C ASP A 95 -50.70 -15.10 10.87
N ASN A 96 -50.79 -14.38 12.00
CA ASN A 96 -51.16 -12.96 12.06
C ASN A 96 -50.05 -12.05 12.63
N PHE A 97 -48.82 -12.55 12.69
CA PHE A 97 -47.62 -11.97 13.32
C PHE A 97 -47.71 -11.66 14.82
N ASN A 98 -46.59 -11.85 15.54
CA ASN A 98 -46.41 -11.42 16.92
C ASN A 98 -45.06 -10.68 17.06
N THR A 99 -44.88 -9.89 18.13
CA THR A 99 -43.60 -9.23 18.42
C THR A 99 -43.18 -9.36 19.90
N PHE A 100 -41.87 -9.21 20.16
CA PHE A 100 -41.32 -9.05 21.51
C PHE A 100 -40.13 -8.08 21.51
N ASN A 101 -39.83 -7.48 22.66
CA ASN A 101 -38.77 -6.48 22.81
C ASN A 101 -37.61 -6.96 23.68
N GLU A 102 -36.39 -6.54 23.35
CA GLU A 102 -35.18 -6.75 24.17
C GLU A 102 -34.38 -5.44 24.36
N PRO A 103 -33.75 -5.23 25.53
CA PRO A 103 -33.07 -3.97 25.85
C PRO A 103 -31.73 -3.80 25.15
N VAL A 104 -31.53 -2.66 24.47
CA VAL A 104 -30.27 -2.23 23.86
C VAL A 104 -29.60 -1.20 24.77
N PRO A 105 -28.27 -1.18 24.97
CA PRO A 105 -27.62 -0.17 25.81
C PRO A 105 -28.08 1.24 25.44
N ASN A 106 -28.54 2.03 26.42
CA ASN A 106 -29.24 3.30 26.17
C ASN A 106 -28.29 4.48 25.80
N PHE A 107 -27.26 4.18 25.00
CA PHE A 107 -26.15 5.07 24.66
C PHE A 107 -25.80 4.95 23.17
N SER A 108 -25.66 6.08 22.49
CA SER A 108 -25.24 6.11 21.08
C SER A 108 -23.87 5.47 20.87
N GLY A 109 -23.69 4.76 19.76
CA GLY A 109 -22.42 4.14 19.35
C GLY A 109 -22.27 2.66 19.72
N TYR A 110 -23.23 2.07 20.44
CA TYR A 110 -23.34 0.61 20.53
C TYR A 110 -23.97 0.02 19.26
N ASN A 111 -23.37 -1.07 18.77
CA ASN A 111 -23.86 -1.89 17.67
C ASN A 111 -23.84 -3.38 18.09
N THR A 112 -24.71 -4.22 17.53
CA THR A 112 -24.64 -5.67 17.80
C THR A 112 -23.47 -6.32 17.08
N SER A 113 -22.58 -6.98 17.82
CA SER A 113 -21.55 -7.85 17.26
C SER A 113 -22.01 -9.30 17.08
N TYR A 114 -23.12 -9.68 17.74
CA TYR A 114 -23.77 -10.99 17.62
C TYR A 114 -25.22 -10.89 18.11
N ILE A 115 -26.14 -11.60 17.45
CA ILE A 115 -27.50 -11.89 17.92
C ILE A 115 -27.73 -13.38 17.65
N ASN A 116 -28.27 -14.12 18.61
CA ASN A 116 -28.85 -15.43 18.38
C ASN A 116 -30.10 -15.64 19.24
N VAL A 117 -31.21 -15.97 18.59
CA VAL A 117 -32.48 -16.32 19.21
C VAL A 117 -32.75 -17.81 18.99
N THR A 118 -33.10 -18.54 20.05
CA THR A 118 -33.54 -19.94 19.99
C THR A 118 -35.07 -19.99 20.03
N VAL A 119 -35.66 -20.72 19.09
CA VAL A 119 -37.10 -20.98 19.02
C VAL A 119 -37.34 -22.48 19.19
N ASP A 120 -38.17 -22.89 20.14
CA ASP A 120 -38.52 -24.29 20.39
C ASP A 120 -40.03 -24.52 20.59
N ALA A 121 -40.41 -25.75 20.95
CA ALA A 121 -41.79 -26.18 21.18
C ALA A 121 -42.74 -25.87 20.01
N ILE A 122 -42.22 -25.83 18.78
CA ILE A 122 -43.01 -25.50 17.60
C ILE A 122 -44.10 -26.57 17.43
N ASN A 123 -45.34 -26.10 17.30
CA ASN A 123 -46.55 -26.90 17.13
C ASN A 123 -47.46 -26.24 16.09
N ALA A 124 -47.77 -26.98 15.02
CA ALA A 124 -48.75 -26.61 14.00
C ALA A 124 -49.93 -27.59 14.08
N PRO A 125 -51.16 -27.15 14.39
CA PRO A 125 -52.29 -28.07 14.49
C PRO A 125 -52.87 -28.42 13.10
N ASN A 126 -53.58 -29.55 13.03
CA ASN A 126 -54.59 -29.77 12.00
C ASN A 126 -55.62 -28.63 12.01
N LYS A 127 -56.12 -28.23 10.83
CA LYS A 127 -57.05 -27.11 10.65
C LYS A 127 -58.28 -27.54 9.87
N THR A 128 -59.46 -27.40 10.45
CA THR A 128 -60.73 -27.42 9.71
C THR A 128 -60.99 -26.01 9.16
N ILE A 129 -61.42 -25.94 7.90
CA ILE A 129 -61.93 -24.72 7.27
C ILE A 129 -63.36 -25.01 6.80
N ILE A 130 -64.31 -24.19 7.26
CA ILE A 130 -65.62 -24.07 6.63
C ILE A 130 -65.41 -23.11 5.45
N VAL A 131 -65.81 -23.55 4.25
CA VAL A 131 -65.70 -22.75 3.02
C VAL A 131 -67.08 -22.24 2.60
N GLU A 132 -68.13 -22.95 2.98
CA GLU A 132 -69.55 -22.55 2.98
C GLU A 132 -70.34 -23.59 3.81
N ASP A 133 -71.27 -23.16 4.68
CA ASP A 133 -72.22 -24.03 5.39
C ASP A 133 -73.69 -23.56 5.36
N ASP A 134 -74.03 -22.52 4.59
CA ASP A 134 -75.38 -21.95 4.48
C ASP A 134 -76.25 -22.71 3.45
N LEU A 135 -77.14 -23.57 3.94
CA LEU A 135 -77.79 -24.64 3.15
C LEU A 135 -79.13 -24.20 2.52
N THR A 136 -79.15 -23.06 1.84
CA THR A 136 -80.40 -22.37 1.48
C THR A 136 -81.02 -22.78 0.13
N ILE A 137 -80.20 -23.23 -0.84
CA ILE A 137 -80.62 -23.57 -2.20
C ILE A 137 -79.96 -24.86 -2.74
N GLU A 138 -80.55 -25.42 -3.79
CA GLU A 138 -79.89 -26.39 -4.66
C GLU A 138 -78.96 -25.63 -5.62
N ALA A 139 -77.75 -25.32 -5.15
CA ALA A 139 -76.74 -24.52 -5.84
C ALA A 139 -76.29 -25.14 -7.18
N ILE A 140 -76.19 -26.47 -7.26
CA ILE A 140 -75.77 -27.17 -8.49
C ILE A 140 -76.66 -28.39 -8.75
N ASN A 141 -77.39 -28.41 -9.87
CA ASN A 141 -78.09 -29.62 -10.35
C ASN A 141 -78.20 -29.62 -11.90
N PRO A 142 -77.70 -30.64 -12.62
CA PRO A 142 -76.90 -31.76 -12.11
C PRO A 142 -75.42 -31.38 -11.93
N VAL A 143 -74.77 -32.03 -10.96
CA VAL A 143 -73.30 -32.13 -10.91
C VAL A 143 -72.84 -32.99 -12.09
N ASN A 144 -71.91 -32.46 -12.89
CA ASN A 144 -71.27 -33.15 -14.01
C ASN A 144 -69.75 -32.90 -13.99
N TYR A 145 -69.37 -31.63 -13.92
CA TYR A 145 -68.03 -31.05 -13.93
C TYR A 145 -68.14 -29.63 -13.35
N GLN A 146 -67.94 -29.48 -12.04
CA GLN A 146 -67.97 -28.19 -11.36
C GLN A 146 -66.83 -28.13 -10.35
N TYR A 147 -66.19 -26.97 -10.23
CA TYR A 147 -64.98 -26.79 -9.42
C TYR A 147 -65.27 -25.91 -8.20
N LEU A 148 -64.99 -26.39 -7.00
CA LEU A 148 -65.19 -25.63 -5.76
C LEU A 148 -63.84 -25.11 -5.26
N GLY A 149 -63.67 -23.78 -5.19
CA GLY A 149 -62.42 -23.14 -4.76
C GLY A 149 -62.33 -22.93 -3.25
N PHE A 150 -61.13 -23.10 -2.68
CA PHE A 150 -60.83 -22.92 -1.25
C PHE A 150 -59.39 -22.41 -1.03
N GLU A 151 -59.12 -21.61 0.00
CA GLU A 151 -57.75 -21.22 0.40
C GLU A 151 -57.07 -22.36 1.19
N ALA A 152 -55.79 -22.63 0.94
CA ALA A 152 -54.95 -23.40 1.86
C ALA A 152 -53.52 -22.86 1.95
N ARG A 153 -53.00 -22.71 3.17
CA ARG A 153 -51.69 -22.12 3.48
C ARG A 153 -50.59 -23.19 3.59
N GLY A 154 -49.34 -22.77 3.35
CA GLY A 154 -48.15 -23.56 3.64
C GLY A 154 -48.06 -24.87 2.86
N ILE A 155 -47.61 -25.93 3.54
CA ILE A 155 -47.39 -27.26 2.97
C ILE A 155 -47.97 -28.31 3.92
N GLY A 156 -48.74 -29.26 3.39
CA GLY A 156 -49.43 -30.26 4.21
C GLY A 156 -50.24 -31.24 3.38
N TYR A 157 -51.32 -31.73 3.98
CA TYR A 157 -52.25 -32.71 3.42
C TYR A 157 -53.68 -32.24 3.63
N LEU A 158 -54.52 -32.43 2.62
CA LEU A 158 -55.97 -32.42 2.71
C LEU A 158 -56.42 -33.83 3.09
N GLU A 159 -57.07 -33.97 4.24
CA GLU A 159 -57.38 -35.26 4.87
C GLU A 159 -58.84 -35.69 4.70
N ASN A 160 -59.77 -34.76 4.87
CA ASN A 160 -61.21 -34.97 4.72
C ASN A 160 -61.85 -33.84 3.91
N ILE A 161 -62.95 -34.15 3.23
CA ILE A 161 -63.87 -33.21 2.57
C ILE A 161 -65.28 -33.58 3.01
N SER A 162 -66.10 -32.62 3.41
CA SER A 162 -67.54 -32.79 3.55
C SER A 162 -68.27 -31.96 2.49
N LEU A 163 -69.25 -32.57 1.80
CA LEU A 163 -70.10 -31.92 0.80
C LEU A 163 -71.59 -32.13 1.13
N HIS A 164 -72.41 -31.09 1.05
CA HIS A 164 -73.86 -31.22 1.28
C HIS A 164 -74.61 -31.60 -0.01
N ILE A 165 -74.58 -32.89 -0.37
CA ILE A 165 -75.08 -33.43 -1.65
C ILE A 165 -76.28 -34.38 -1.50
N ARG A 166 -76.90 -34.72 -2.63
CA ARG A 166 -77.95 -35.76 -2.77
C ARG A 166 -77.99 -36.36 -4.17
N GLU A 167 -78.62 -37.51 -4.32
CA GLU A 167 -79.17 -37.97 -5.59
C GLU A 167 -80.50 -37.26 -5.92
N THR A 168 -80.82 -37.21 -7.21
CA THR A 168 -82.05 -36.56 -7.70
C THR A 168 -83.27 -37.49 -7.80
N ASN A 169 -83.10 -38.82 -7.83
CA ASN A 169 -84.16 -39.83 -7.68
C ASN A 169 -83.57 -41.23 -7.39
N ASP A 170 -84.33 -42.15 -6.78
CA ASP A 170 -83.83 -43.44 -6.25
C ASP A 170 -83.80 -44.60 -7.30
N ILE A 171 -83.62 -44.33 -8.60
CA ILE A 171 -83.84 -45.32 -9.69
C ILE A 171 -82.57 -46.05 -10.12
N ASP A 172 -81.48 -45.32 -10.36
CA ASP A 172 -80.18 -45.85 -10.79
C ASP A 172 -79.09 -45.32 -9.84
N LEU A 173 -78.18 -46.15 -9.31
CA LEU A 173 -77.11 -45.69 -8.41
C LEU A 173 -76.21 -44.66 -9.11
N THR A 174 -75.90 -43.54 -8.46
CA THR A 174 -74.95 -42.52 -8.98
C THR A 174 -73.63 -42.56 -8.22
N GLN A 175 -72.50 -42.41 -8.95
CA GLN A 175 -71.16 -42.34 -8.35
C GLN A 175 -70.52 -40.96 -8.58
N LEU A 176 -69.76 -40.51 -7.58
CA LEU A 176 -68.97 -39.28 -7.58
C LEU A 176 -67.47 -39.62 -7.56
N SER A 177 -66.70 -38.98 -8.45
CA SER A 177 -65.25 -38.84 -8.30
C SER A 177 -64.90 -37.38 -8.05
N VAL A 178 -63.88 -37.14 -7.22
CA VAL A 178 -63.38 -35.78 -6.89
C VAL A 178 -61.90 -35.67 -7.22
N TYR A 179 -61.49 -34.62 -7.92
CA TYR A 179 -60.08 -34.35 -8.25
C TYR A 179 -59.61 -33.04 -7.62
N LEU A 180 -58.37 -33.02 -7.13
CA LEU A 180 -57.72 -31.80 -6.64
C LEU A 180 -57.06 -31.05 -7.81
N TYR A 181 -57.09 -29.72 -7.74
CA TYR A 181 -56.41 -28.81 -8.67
C TYR A 181 -55.74 -27.66 -7.91
N ASN A 182 -54.60 -27.22 -8.42
CA ASN A 182 -54.03 -25.92 -8.08
C ASN A 182 -54.83 -24.82 -8.80
N SER A 183 -54.67 -23.59 -8.33
CA SER A 183 -55.16 -22.38 -8.97
C SER A 183 -54.12 -21.75 -9.90
N THR A 184 -54.60 -21.15 -10.98
CA THR A 184 -53.85 -20.22 -11.85
C THR A 184 -54.54 -18.86 -11.92
N ASP A 185 -53.78 -17.80 -12.22
CA ASP A 185 -54.30 -16.44 -12.43
C ASP A 185 -55.04 -16.35 -13.77
N VAL A 186 -56.34 -16.05 -13.72
CA VAL A 186 -57.13 -15.66 -14.88
C VAL A 186 -57.70 -14.25 -14.66
N SER A 187 -56.93 -13.25 -15.08
CA SER A 187 -57.27 -11.82 -15.07
C SER A 187 -57.39 -11.17 -13.68
N GLY A 188 -56.55 -11.59 -12.73
CA GLY A 188 -56.57 -11.15 -11.34
C GLY A 188 -57.58 -11.92 -10.49
N SER A 189 -57.79 -13.20 -10.78
CA SER A 189 -58.72 -14.06 -10.04
C SER A 189 -58.30 -15.53 -10.13
N PRO A 190 -58.39 -16.30 -9.02
CA PRO A 190 -58.04 -17.71 -9.00
C PRO A 190 -59.01 -18.55 -9.85
N ARG A 191 -58.48 -19.44 -10.69
CA ARG A 191 -59.24 -20.45 -11.45
C ARG A 191 -58.54 -21.82 -11.45
N PRO A 192 -59.28 -22.94 -11.61
CA PRO A 192 -58.68 -24.27 -11.65
C PRO A 192 -57.65 -24.39 -12.77
N ASP A 193 -56.46 -24.90 -12.48
CA ASP A 193 -55.45 -25.18 -13.51
C ASP A 193 -56.00 -26.19 -14.54
N SER A 194 -55.48 -26.09 -15.75
CA SER A 194 -55.58 -27.07 -16.82
C SER A 194 -55.35 -28.52 -16.34
N LYS A 195 -54.33 -28.78 -15.52
CA LYS A 195 -53.97 -30.12 -14.99
C LYS A 195 -53.18 -30.06 -13.68
N VAL A 196 -53.57 -30.86 -12.67
CA VAL A 196 -52.63 -31.28 -11.60
C VAL A 196 -52.69 -32.79 -11.32
N TYR A 197 -53.87 -33.38 -11.10
CA TYR A 197 -54.00 -34.81 -10.81
C TYR A 197 -54.57 -35.60 -12.00
N SER A 198 -53.96 -36.76 -12.32
CA SER A 198 -54.39 -37.67 -13.40
C SER A 198 -55.26 -38.85 -12.89
N SER A 199 -55.67 -38.78 -11.64
CA SER A 199 -56.50 -39.77 -10.93
C SER A 199 -57.19 -39.00 -9.81
N PRO A 200 -58.45 -39.32 -9.47
CA PRO A 200 -59.17 -38.57 -8.46
C PRO A 200 -58.61 -38.87 -7.06
N ILE A 201 -58.83 -37.93 -6.15
CA ILE A 201 -58.53 -38.06 -4.71
C ILE A 201 -59.63 -38.82 -3.96
N ILE A 202 -60.83 -38.89 -4.55
CA ILE A 202 -61.97 -39.71 -4.11
C ILE A 202 -62.51 -40.38 -5.39
N ASP A 203 -62.49 -41.71 -5.47
CA ASP A 203 -62.80 -42.45 -6.71
C ASP A 203 -64.12 -43.24 -6.58
N ASP A 204 -65.04 -43.02 -7.52
CA ASP A 204 -66.21 -43.87 -7.79
C ASP A 204 -67.16 -44.10 -6.59
N VAL A 205 -67.29 -43.12 -5.67
CA VAL A 205 -68.06 -43.26 -4.44
C VAL A 205 -69.57 -43.15 -4.68
N GLU A 206 -70.32 -44.17 -4.23
CA GLU A 206 -71.77 -44.30 -4.36
C GLU A 206 -72.52 -43.29 -3.47
N ILE A 207 -73.35 -42.44 -4.10
CA ILE A 207 -74.26 -41.52 -3.42
C ILE A 207 -75.62 -42.22 -3.31
N THR A 208 -76.27 -42.19 -2.14
CA THR A 208 -77.35 -43.16 -1.80
C THR A 208 -78.58 -42.55 -1.09
N SER A 209 -78.85 -41.25 -1.28
CA SER A 209 -79.99 -40.56 -0.66
C SER A 209 -80.59 -39.50 -1.57
N THR A 210 -81.91 -39.44 -1.67
CA THR A 210 -82.65 -38.38 -2.39
C THR A 210 -82.92 -37.11 -1.58
N THR A 211 -82.50 -37.07 -0.31
CA THR A 211 -82.49 -35.86 0.53
C THR A 211 -81.06 -35.41 0.79
N PHE A 212 -80.81 -34.09 0.74
CA PHE A 212 -79.51 -33.49 1.09
C PHE A 212 -79.05 -33.89 2.49
N TYR A 213 -77.78 -34.25 2.60
CA TYR A 213 -77.05 -34.41 3.85
C TYR A 213 -75.55 -34.23 3.62
N TRP A 214 -74.78 -34.04 4.69
CA TRP A 214 -73.32 -33.95 4.60
C TRP A 214 -72.73 -35.33 4.35
N HIS A 215 -72.02 -35.46 3.23
CA HIS A 215 -71.22 -36.63 2.87
C HIS A 215 -69.77 -36.39 3.28
N ASP A 216 -69.30 -37.11 4.30
CA ASP A 216 -67.93 -37.03 4.80
C ASP A 216 -67.02 -38.01 4.05
N PHE A 217 -66.17 -37.49 3.18
CA PHE A 217 -65.11 -38.23 2.50
C PHE A 217 -63.83 -38.13 3.34
N THR A 218 -63.24 -39.27 3.70
CA THR A 218 -62.14 -39.35 4.67
C THR A 218 -61.00 -40.25 4.18
N GLN A 219 -59.82 -40.15 4.80
CA GLN A 219 -58.59 -40.87 4.42
C GLN A 219 -58.06 -40.46 3.03
N ILE A 220 -58.23 -39.18 2.67
CA ILE A 220 -57.87 -38.64 1.36
C ILE A 220 -56.34 -38.46 1.26
N HIS A 221 -55.72 -37.89 2.30
CA HIS A 221 -54.28 -37.65 2.42
C HIS A 221 -53.64 -37.03 1.15
N ALA A 222 -54.33 -36.07 0.53
CA ALA A 222 -53.87 -35.43 -0.71
C ALA A 222 -52.91 -34.27 -0.40
N PHE A 223 -51.65 -34.38 -0.84
CA PHE A 223 -50.61 -33.39 -0.58
C PHE A 223 -50.93 -32.02 -1.21
N ILE A 224 -50.87 -30.96 -0.41
CA ILE A 224 -51.05 -29.55 -0.81
C ILE A 224 -49.76 -28.74 -0.56
N ASN A 225 -49.53 -27.73 -1.39
CA ASN A 225 -48.39 -26.81 -1.27
C ASN A 225 -48.74 -25.45 -1.88
N SER A 226 -49.02 -24.44 -1.06
CA SER A 226 -49.51 -23.15 -1.52
C SER A 226 -48.49 -22.40 -2.40
N SER A 227 -47.19 -22.67 -2.25
CA SER A 227 -46.13 -22.14 -3.15
C SER A 227 -46.17 -22.69 -4.59
N LYS A 228 -47.16 -23.53 -4.92
CA LYS A 228 -47.42 -24.07 -6.27
C LYS A 228 -48.75 -23.59 -6.85
N THR A 229 -49.42 -22.65 -6.20
CA THR A 229 -50.78 -22.24 -6.53
C THR A 229 -50.89 -20.71 -6.57
N PHE A 230 -51.81 -20.18 -7.36
CA PHE A 230 -52.10 -18.75 -7.34
C PHE A 230 -52.94 -18.39 -6.10
N ASP A 231 -52.50 -17.36 -5.38
CA ASP A 231 -53.23 -16.72 -4.26
C ASP A 231 -53.65 -17.69 -3.14
N ASN A 232 -52.84 -18.72 -2.85
CA ASN A 232 -53.13 -19.83 -1.92
C ASN A 232 -54.39 -20.68 -2.25
N TYR A 233 -55.10 -20.43 -3.36
CA TYR A 233 -56.30 -21.18 -3.72
C TYR A 233 -56.03 -22.55 -4.32
N PHE A 234 -56.88 -23.52 -4.00
CA PHE A 234 -57.01 -24.82 -4.64
C PHE A 234 -58.45 -25.04 -5.07
N PHE A 235 -58.71 -26.04 -5.92
CA PHE A 235 -60.04 -26.35 -6.44
C PHE A 235 -60.35 -27.85 -6.37
N LEU A 236 -61.58 -28.21 -6.00
CA LEU A 236 -62.13 -29.57 -6.06
C LEU A 236 -63.03 -29.71 -7.30
N GLU A 237 -62.63 -30.49 -8.30
CA GLU A 237 -63.51 -30.90 -9.41
C GLU A 237 -64.45 -32.01 -8.95
N LEU A 238 -65.75 -31.80 -9.08
CA LEU A 238 -66.77 -32.83 -8.87
C LEU A 238 -67.20 -33.42 -10.23
N GLU A 239 -66.82 -34.68 -10.48
CA GLU A 239 -67.19 -35.44 -11.69
C GLU A 239 -68.24 -36.52 -11.36
N LYS A 240 -69.32 -36.60 -12.14
CA LYS A 240 -70.20 -37.78 -12.13
C LYS A 240 -69.51 -38.92 -12.91
N SER A 241 -68.89 -39.84 -12.19
CA SER A 241 -68.09 -40.93 -12.78
C SER A 241 -68.92 -42.14 -13.23
N GLY A 242 -70.05 -42.40 -12.55
CA GLY A 242 -70.84 -43.62 -12.76
C GLY A 242 -72.34 -43.44 -12.57
N GLY A 243 -73.09 -44.43 -13.04
CA GLY A 243 -74.52 -44.56 -12.85
C GLY A 243 -75.38 -44.55 -14.11
N GLY A 244 -76.70 -44.63 -13.91
CA GLY A 244 -77.66 -44.63 -14.99
C GLY A 244 -77.85 -43.26 -15.64
N GLY A 245 -78.55 -43.27 -16.78
CA GLY A 245 -78.86 -42.06 -17.55
C GLY A 245 -80.04 -41.25 -17.00
N THR A 246 -80.60 -41.61 -15.83
CA THR A 246 -81.81 -40.99 -15.27
C THR A 246 -81.65 -40.39 -13.87
N THR A 247 -80.59 -40.75 -13.15
CA THR A 247 -80.18 -40.13 -11.87
C THR A 247 -78.97 -39.23 -12.06
N ASN A 248 -78.84 -38.22 -11.21
CA ASN A 248 -77.68 -37.34 -11.11
C ASN A 248 -77.52 -36.88 -9.66
N ILE A 249 -76.32 -36.41 -9.31
CA ILE A 249 -76.04 -35.76 -8.04
C ILE A 249 -76.43 -34.28 -8.12
N ALA A 250 -76.89 -33.72 -7.01
CA ALA A 250 -77.07 -32.29 -6.79
C ALA A 250 -76.30 -31.84 -5.52
N LEU A 251 -75.82 -30.59 -5.51
CA LEU A 251 -75.09 -29.94 -4.41
C LEU A 251 -75.89 -28.74 -3.88
N ASN A 252 -75.81 -28.54 -2.56
CA ASN A 252 -76.46 -27.46 -1.83
C ASN A 252 -75.50 -26.28 -1.59
N GLY A 253 -76.01 -25.14 -1.14
CA GLY A 253 -75.25 -23.93 -0.80
C GLY A 253 -76.15 -22.70 -0.80
N THR A 254 -75.57 -21.51 -0.93
CA THR A 254 -76.30 -20.23 -0.89
C THR A 254 -76.16 -19.42 -2.19
N PHE A 255 -76.85 -18.28 -2.28
CA PHE A 255 -76.62 -17.29 -3.34
C PHE A 255 -75.62 -16.23 -2.88
N ASP A 256 -74.49 -16.06 -3.59
CA ASP A 256 -73.61 -14.88 -3.51
C ASP A 256 -74.44 -13.62 -3.74
N THR A 257 -74.86 -13.05 -2.61
CA THR A 257 -75.70 -11.89 -2.47
C THR A 257 -75.43 -11.29 -1.10
N VAL A 258 -75.58 -9.97 -0.99
CA VAL A 258 -75.30 -9.16 0.22
C VAL A 258 -76.35 -9.36 1.33
N LEU A 259 -76.81 -10.60 1.51
CA LEU A 259 -77.84 -11.07 2.44
C LEU A 259 -77.50 -12.45 3.08
N GLY A 260 -76.56 -13.22 2.51
CA GLY A 260 -75.74 -14.14 3.32
C GLY A 260 -74.76 -13.32 4.19
N ASP A 261 -73.93 -13.98 5.01
CA ASP A 261 -72.81 -13.28 5.64
C ASP A 261 -71.53 -13.42 4.79
N ASN A 262 -70.80 -12.31 4.63
CA ASN A 262 -69.60 -12.22 3.80
C ASN A 262 -68.36 -12.71 4.59
N LEU A 263 -68.41 -13.94 5.10
CA LEU A 263 -67.32 -14.58 5.83
C LEU A 263 -66.77 -15.79 5.08
N ASP A 264 -67.65 -16.68 4.63
CA ASP A 264 -67.30 -17.97 4.02
C ASP A 264 -67.74 -17.99 2.53
N GLU A 265 -66.97 -17.31 1.66
CA GLU A 265 -67.22 -17.22 0.21
C GLU A 265 -66.48 -18.32 -0.57
N SER A 266 -67.20 -19.13 -1.36
CA SER A 266 -66.67 -20.30 -2.08
C SER A 266 -66.62 -20.08 -3.60
N ILE A 267 -65.46 -20.26 -4.23
CA ILE A 267 -65.30 -19.91 -5.65
C ILE A 267 -65.80 -21.06 -6.53
N VAL A 268 -67.11 -21.09 -6.81
CA VAL A 268 -67.73 -22.12 -7.66
C VAL A 268 -67.54 -21.78 -9.14
N VAL A 269 -66.80 -22.60 -9.87
CA VAL A 269 -66.50 -22.43 -11.30
C VAL A 269 -67.19 -23.51 -12.13
N SER A 270 -67.69 -23.11 -13.31
CA SER A 270 -68.39 -23.99 -14.26
C SER A 270 -67.43 -24.94 -15.00
N ASN A 271 -68.00 -25.84 -15.81
CA ASN A 271 -67.25 -26.85 -16.58
C ASN A 271 -66.28 -26.27 -17.63
N ASP A 272 -66.30 -24.94 -17.86
CA ASP A 272 -65.35 -24.23 -18.73
C ASP A 272 -64.06 -23.78 -18.01
N LYS A 273 -63.94 -24.01 -16.68
CA LYS A 273 -62.84 -23.54 -15.80
C LYS A 273 -62.65 -22.02 -15.72
N VAL A 274 -63.55 -21.21 -16.27
CA VAL A 274 -63.38 -19.74 -16.37
C VAL A 274 -64.58 -18.97 -15.82
N THR A 275 -65.80 -19.39 -16.18
CA THR A 275 -67.05 -18.73 -15.80
C THR A 275 -67.50 -19.23 -14.42
N LEU A 276 -67.88 -18.31 -13.52
CA LEU A 276 -68.47 -18.67 -12.23
C LEU A 276 -69.82 -19.38 -12.44
N HIS A 277 -70.16 -20.34 -11.57
CA HIS A 277 -71.46 -21.00 -11.64
C HIS A 277 -72.55 -20.01 -11.22
N THR A 278 -73.65 -19.95 -11.99
CA THR A 278 -74.75 -19.04 -11.69
C THR A 278 -76.11 -19.73 -11.78
N VAL A 279 -76.95 -19.51 -10.77
CA VAL A 279 -78.34 -19.95 -10.74
C VAL A 279 -79.22 -18.71 -10.93
N GLY A 280 -80.03 -18.71 -12.00
CA GLY A 280 -80.84 -17.54 -12.36
C GLY A 280 -80.06 -16.29 -12.81
N GLY A 281 -78.73 -16.40 -12.99
CA GLY A 281 -77.84 -15.28 -13.30
C GLY A 281 -77.25 -14.57 -12.08
N ILE A 282 -77.39 -15.15 -10.89
CA ILE A 282 -76.68 -14.79 -9.65
C ILE A 282 -75.62 -15.88 -9.41
N ASN A 283 -74.43 -15.51 -8.96
CA ASN A 283 -73.42 -16.45 -8.48
C ASN A 283 -74.00 -17.33 -7.34
N VAL A 284 -73.38 -18.48 -7.10
CA VAL A 284 -73.73 -19.36 -5.98
C VAL A 284 -72.49 -19.84 -5.26
N ASP A 285 -72.63 -19.99 -3.97
CA ASP A 285 -71.70 -20.66 -3.08
C ASP A 285 -72.14 -22.12 -2.90
N ALA A 286 -71.21 -22.98 -2.52
CA ALA A 286 -71.42 -24.43 -2.52
C ALA A 286 -70.88 -25.06 -1.24
N ALA A 287 -71.80 -25.64 -0.47
CA ALA A 287 -71.57 -26.15 0.88
C ALA A 287 -70.42 -27.16 0.96
N LEU A 288 -69.34 -26.73 1.61
CA LEU A 288 -68.02 -27.35 1.58
C LEU A 288 -67.28 -27.10 2.91
N ILE A 289 -66.81 -28.18 3.54
CA ILE A 289 -65.92 -28.14 4.71
C ILE A 289 -64.70 -29.01 4.40
N ILE A 290 -63.50 -28.58 4.78
CA ILE A 290 -62.24 -29.29 4.50
C ILE A 290 -61.39 -29.39 5.76
N ASP A 291 -60.82 -30.57 6.01
CA ASP A 291 -59.80 -30.78 7.06
C ASP A 291 -58.39 -30.86 6.44
N PHE A 292 -57.47 -30.08 7.00
CA PHE A 292 -56.05 -30.09 6.69
C PHE A 292 -55.21 -30.62 7.84
N ALA A 293 -54.10 -31.29 7.51
CA ALA A 293 -53.01 -31.61 8.42
C ALA A 293 -51.69 -31.02 7.87
N PRO A 294 -50.81 -30.46 8.71
CA PRO A 294 -49.45 -30.10 8.29
C PRO A 294 -48.62 -31.36 8.00
N VAL A 295 -47.44 -31.21 7.38
CA VAL A 295 -46.52 -32.33 7.12
C VAL A 295 -46.08 -33.03 8.43
N ASP A 296 -45.92 -32.26 9.50
CA ASP A 296 -45.76 -32.73 10.89
C ASP A 296 -46.51 -31.76 11.80
N ASN A 297 -47.20 -32.25 12.84
CA ASN A 297 -47.85 -31.38 13.84
C ASN A 297 -46.84 -30.77 14.83
N THR A 298 -45.63 -31.30 14.89
CA THR A 298 -44.45 -30.77 15.57
C THR A 298 -43.36 -30.40 14.55
N PRO A 299 -43.60 -29.43 13.65
CA PRO A 299 -42.72 -29.18 12.52
C PRO A 299 -41.41 -28.50 12.96
N LYS A 300 -40.37 -28.71 12.15
CA LYS A 300 -39.17 -27.88 12.17
C LYS A 300 -39.41 -26.55 11.44
N PRO A 301 -38.64 -25.49 11.72
CA PRO A 301 -38.87 -24.14 11.20
C PRO A 301 -39.21 -24.04 9.71
N SER A 302 -38.48 -24.73 8.83
CA SER A 302 -38.69 -24.57 7.38
C SER A 302 -40.03 -25.11 6.87
N ASP A 303 -40.63 -26.09 7.56
CA ASP A 303 -41.78 -26.84 7.04
C ASP A 303 -43.08 -26.02 7.14
N ILE A 304 -43.06 -24.99 7.98
CA ILE A 304 -44.10 -23.95 8.14
C ILE A 304 -43.59 -22.55 7.78
N ASN A 305 -42.44 -22.44 7.11
CA ASN A 305 -41.78 -21.18 6.75
C ASN A 305 -41.67 -20.18 7.93
N LEU A 306 -41.27 -20.67 9.11
CA LEU A 306 -41.12 -19.87 10.32
C LEU A 306 -40.04 -18.78 10.11
N GLN A 307 -40.43 -17.51 10.31
CA GLN A 307 -39.57 -16.35 10.09
C GLN A 307 -39.48 -15.47 11.34
N MET A 308 -38.35 -14.79 11.48
CA MET A 308 -38.13 -13.71 12.43
C MET A 308 -37.59 -12.48 11.69
N ASN A 309 -38.18 -11.30 11.91
CA ASN A 309 -37.91 -10.07 11.16
C ASN A 309 -37.90 -10.26 9.62
N ASN A 310 -38.87 -11.02 9.08
CA ASN A 310 -38.99 -11.38 7.64
C ASN A 310 -37.81 -12.20 7.08
N THR A 311 -37.07 -12.91 7.93
CA THR A 311 -35.97 -13.80 7.53
C THR A 311 -36.13 -15.16 8.19
N ALA A 312 -35.85 -16.25 7.46
CA ALA A 312 -36.13 -17.60 7.93
C ALA A 312 -35.38 -17.96 9.22
N VAL A 313 -36.08 -18.58 10.17
CA VAL A 313 -35.47 -19.29 11.29
C VAL A 313 -34.86 -20.58 10.75
N ALA A 314 -33.60 -20.87 11.07
CA ALA A 314 -32.91 -22.05 10.56
C ALA A 314 -33.29 -23.30 11.37
N ASP A 315 -33.57 -24.42 10.68
CA ASP A 315 -33.71 -25.74 11.29
C ASP A 315 -32.47 -26.10 12.14
N ASP A 316 -32.67 -26.70 13.32
CA ASP A 316 -31.56 -27.35 14.03
C ASP A 316 -31.08 -28.62 13.29
N LEU A 317 -29.77 -28.89 13.40
CA LEU A 317 -29.10 -30.04 12.81
C LEU A 317 -29.58 -31.40 13.35
N SER A 318 -30.36 -31.44 14.44
CA SER A 318 -31.04 -32.66 14.91
C SER A 318 -32.32 -33.00 14.13
N GLY A 319 -32.91 -32.05 13.39
CA GLY A 319 -34.19 -32.23 12.70
C GLY A 319 -35.39 -32.36 13.66
N SER A 320 -35.36 -31.63 14.78
CA SER A 320 -36.46 -31.54 15.75
C SER A 320 -37.25 -30.22 15.60
N ASN A 321 -38.30 -30.03 16.41
CA ASN A 321 -39.12 -28.81 16.45
C ASN A 321 -38.42 -27.64 17.18
N LEU A 322 -37.18 -27.40 16.77
CA LEU A 322 -36.20 -26.47 17.33
C LEU A 322 -35.51 -25.72 16.18
N GLY A 323 -35.29 -24.43 16.36
CA GLY A 323 -34.62 -23.58 15.39
C GLY A 323 -33.77 -22.47 16.02
N TYR A 324 -32.90 -21.90 15.20
CA TYR A 324 -32.06 -20.77 15.58
C TYR A 324 -32.18 -19.65 14.56
N TRP A 325 -32.26 -18.42 15.05
CA TRP A 325 -32.22 -17.22 14.25
C TRP A 325 -31.00 -16.38 14.60
N THR A 326 -30.08 -16.25 13.64
CA THR A 326 -28.89 -15.40 13.70
C THR A 326 -28.91 -14.52 12.44
N PRO A 327 -29.22 -13.23 12.55
CA PRO A 327 -29.26 -12.34 11.39
C PRO A 327 -27.86 -12.04 10.85
N SER A 328 -27.78 -11.77 9.55
CA SER A 328 -26.54 -11.32 8.88
C SER A 328 -26.28 -9.82 9.02
N GLU A 329 -27.25 -9.05 9.50
CA GLU A 329 -27.16 -7.59 9.62
C GLU A 329 -26.83 -7.13 11.04
N VAL A 330 -26.16 -5.98 11.14
CA VAL A 330 -25.80 -5.34 12.42
C VAL A 330 -26.93 -4.41 12.84
N TYR A 331 -27.55 -4.71 13.97
CA TYR A 331 -28.62 -3.90 14.54
C TYR A 331 -28.05 -2.78 15.42
N SER A 332 -28.70 -1.63 15.39
CA SER A 332 -28.50 -0.51 16.31
C SER A 332 -29.85 0.15 16.58
N SER A 333 -30.04 0.68 17.79
CA SER A 333 -31.32 1.27 18.23
C SER A 333 -31.11 2.67 18.78
N SER A 334 -31.97 3.60 18.35
CA SER A 334 -32.08 4.94 18.91
C SER A 334 -33.15 5.06 19.99
N THR A 335 -33.92 4.00 20.25
CA THR A 335 -34.98 3.93 21.27
C THR A 335 -34.57 3.18 22.53
N GLY A 336 -33.43 2.47 22.52
CA GLY A 336 -32.93 1.69 23.66
C GLY A 336 -33.53 0.29 23.78
N GLU A 337 -34.25 -0.18 22.76
CA GLU A 337 -34.84 -1.51 22.61
C GLU A 337 -34.75 -1.99 21.15
N PHE A 338 -34.73 -3.31 20.93
CA PHE A 338 -35.05 -3.93 19.64
C PHE A 338 -36.40 -4.60 19.73
N GLU A 339 -37.24 -4.42 18.71
CA GLU A 339 -38.43 -5.24 18.48
C GLU A 339 -38.07 -6.36 17.49
N PHE A 340 -38.46 -7.59 17.82
CA PHE A 340 -38.35 -8.76 16.96
C PHE A 340 -39.76 -9.25 16.62
N SER A 341 -40.09 -9.32 15.34
CA SER A 341 -41.34 -9.92 14.84
C SER A 341 -41.15 -11.39 14.49
N ILE A 342 -42.20 -12.20 14.67
CA ILE A 342 -42.21 -13.65 14.38
C ILE A 342 -43.51 -14.06 13.67
N THR A 343 -43.38 -14.87 12.61
CA THR A 343 -44.46 -15.29 11.69
C THR A 343 -44.30 -16.73 11.21
N ALA A 344 -45.38 -17.38 10.78
CA ALA A 344 -45.36 -18.69 10.12
C ALA A 344 -46.50 -18.83 9.08
N ASP A 345 -46.28 -19.63 8.04
CA ASP A 345 -47.22 -19.84 6.92
C ASP A 345 -48.19 -21.02 7.15
N TRP A 346 -48.63 -21.22 8.40
CA TRP A 346 -49.67 -22.20 8.75
C TRP A 346 -50.55 -21.65 9.89
N TRP A 347 -51.83 -22.04 9.92
CA TRP A 347 -52.81 -21.50 10.87
C TRP A 347 -52.51 -21.92 12.32
N ASP A 348 -52.86 -21.04 13.27
CA ASP A 348 -52.88 -21.30 14.72
C ASP A 348 -51.53 -21.82 15.29
N VAL A 349 -50.42 -21.65 14.56
CA VAL A 349 -49.09 -22.11 14.99
C VAL A 349 -48.69 -21.47 16.31
N SER A 350 -48.10 -22.28 17.18
CA SER A 350 -47.48 -21.85 18.43
C SER A 350 -46.01 -22.28 18.49
N CYS A 351 -45.20 -21.50 19.20
CA CYS A 351 -43.81 -21.82 19.55
C CYS A 351 -43.35 -20.98 20.75
N ASN A 352 -42.18 -21.29 21.27
CA ASN A 352 -41.53 -20.52 22.34
C ASN A 352 -40.23 -19.89 21.83
N VAL A 353 -39.99 -18.61 22.14
CA VAL A 353 -38.63 -18.09 22.20
C VAL A 353 -38.09 -18.40 23.60
N SER A 354 -37.09 -19.29 23.69
CA SER A 354 -36.59 -19.82 24.97
C SER A 354 -35.20 -19.29 25.37
N ASN A 355 -34.49 -18.64 24.45
CA ASN A 355 -33.22 -17.98 24.73
C ASN A 355 -32.94 -16.86 23.71
N VAL A 356 -32.53 -15.69 24.19
CA VAL A 356 -32.05 -14.57 23.37
C VAL A 356 -30.69 -14.12 23.88
N HIS A 357 -29.66 -14.23 23.03
CA HIS A 357 -28.29 -13.83 23.33
C HIS A 357 -27.86 -12.72 22.37
N ILE A 358 -27.55 -11.54 22.89
CA ILE A 358 -27.10 -10.38 22.10
C ILE A 358 -25.80 -9.83 22.70
N ASN A 359 -24.78 -9.64 21.85
CA ASN A 359 -23.55 -8.95 22.23
C ASN A 359 -23.51 -7.55 21.62
N TYR A 360 -23.33 -6.55 22.46
CA TYR A 360 -23.21 -5.15 22.09
C TYR A 360 -21.75 -4.70 22.18
N THR A 361 -21.28 -3.98 21.17
CA THR A 361 -19.91 -3.46 21.08
C THR A 361 -19.92 -1.96 20.81
N LYS A 362 -19.08 -1.20 21.52
CA LYS A 362 -18.87 0.25 21.34
C LYS A 362 -17.37 0.55 21.18
N THR A 363 -16.99 1.31 20.16
CA THR A 363 -15.58 1.48 19.71
C THR A 363 -15.13 2.93 19.53
N ASP A 364 -16.01 3.90 19.76
CA ASP A 364 -15.79 5.34 19.59
C ASP A 364 -15.17 6.03 20.83
N ILE A 365 -14.68 5.26 21.80
CA ILE A 365 -14.08 5.77 23.04
C ILE A 365 -12.54 5.80 22.89
N LYS A 366 -11.96 6.90 23.37
CA LYS A 366 -10.51 7.13 23.39
C LYS A 366 -10.01 7.36 24.81
N ALA A 367 -8.80 6.87 25.10
CA ALA A 367 -8.00 7.33 26.23
C ALA A 367 -6.92 8.30 25.72
N ASN A 368 -6.70 9.40 26.42
CA ASN A 368 -5.51 10.23 26.22
C ASN A 368 -4.31 9.52 26.86
N THR A 369 -3.12 9.62 26.27
CA THR A 369 -1.89 9.12 26.90
C THR A 369 -0.94 10.25 27.22
N ASP A 370 -0.39 10.18 28.43
CA ASP A 370 0.69 11.02 28.92
C ASP A 370 1.84 10.12 29.40
N PHE A 371 3.08 10.58 29.26
CA PHE A 371 4.26 9.85 29.73
C PHE A 371 5.20 10.74 30.56
N SER A 372 5.99 10.08 31.40
CA SER A 372 7.08 10.69 32.17
C SER A 372 8.32 9.80 32.19
N ILE A 373 9.50 10.41 32.09
CA ILE A 373 10.81 9.76 32.21
C ILE A 373 11.49 10.36 33.44
N PRO A 374 11.44 9.69 34.61
CA PRO A 374 12.12 10.14 35.80
C PRO A 374 13.63 10.20 35.59
N ALA A 375 14.23 11.24 36.14
CA ALA A 375 15.64 11.63 36.05
C ALA A 375 16.69 10.58 36.49
N SER A 376 16.27 9.36 36.89
CA SER A 376 17.13 8.28 37.38
C SER A 376 16.72 6.88 36.89
N THR A 377 15.79 6.75 35.94
CA THR A 377 15.27 5.45 35.46
C THR A 377 15.35 5.30 33.95
N GLN A 378 15.76 4.12 33.47
CA GLN A 378 15.75 3.76 32.04
C GLN A 378 14.35 3.36 31.51
N ASP A 379 13.30 3.51 32.33
CA ASP A 379 11.91 3.27 31.95
C ASP A 379 11.16 4.60 31.72
N VAL A 380 10.31 4.61 30.71
CA VAL A 380 9.28 5.61 30.44
C VAL A 380 7.98 5.13 31.10
N ASN A 381 7.41 5.90 32.01
CA ASN A 381 6.14 5.59 32.67
C ASN A 381 4.98 6.24 31.90
N TRP A 382 4.15 5.39 31.27
CA TRP A 382 2.95 5.77 30.51
C TRP A 382 1.70 5.69 31.39
N THR A 383 0.80 6.66 31.22
CA THR A 383 -0.55 6.66 31.80
C THR A 383 -1.57 6.97 30.71
N ALA A 384 -2.46 6.02 30.44
CA ALA A 384 -3.61 6.17 29.53
C ALA A 384 -4.87 6.45 30.34
N THR A 385 -5.45 7.66 30.24
CA THR A 385 -6.60 8.10 31.03
C THR A 385 -7.83 8.33 30.15
N ILE A 386 -8.99 7.83 30.56
CA ILE A 386 -10.28 8.13 29.90
C ILE A 386 -10.84 9.42 30.52
N PRO A 387 -10.82 10.59 29.83
CA PRO A 387 -10.92 11.90 30.51
C PRO A 387 -12.25 12.22 31.19
N SER A 388 -13.32 11.47 30.87
CA SER A 388 -14.65 11.60 31.48
C SER A 388 -15.08 10.35 32.26
N GLY A 389 -14.17 9.39 32.46
CA GLY A 389 -14.51 8.05 32.94
C GLY A 389 -15.35 7.27 31.93
N LEU A 390 -16.10 6.28 32.43
CA LEU A 390 -17.04 5.45 31.66
C LEU A 390 -18.38 5.38 32.38
N GLU A 391 -19.45 5.80 31.72
CA GLU A 391 -20.85 5.65 32.19
C GLU A 391 -21.72 5.03 31.09
N TYR A 392 -21.18 4.01 30.41
CA TYR A 392 -21.76 3.42 29.19
C TYR A 392 -22.29 1.99 29.35
N PHE A 393 -22.00 1.31 30.47
CA PHE A 393 -22.62 0.01 30.76
C PHE A 393 -24.05 0.23 31.27
N ASP A 394 -25.03 -0.28 30.55
CA ASP A 394 -26.45 -0.21 30.91
C ASP A 394 -26.76 -1.16 32.06
N GLY A 395 -27.50 -0.70 33.07
CA GLY A 395 -27.89 -1.50 34.23
C GLY A 395 -28.93 -2.59 33.93
N ARG A 396 -29.53 -2.58 32.73
CA ARG A 396 -30.42 -3.64 32.22
C ARG A 396 -29.68 -4.87 31.70
N LEU A 397 -28.35 -4.81 31.60
CA LEU A 397 -27.51 -5.77 30.86
C LEU A 397 -26.29 -6.18 31.71
N ASP A 398 -26.47 -7.15 32.61
CA ASP A 398 -25.50 -7.46 33.67
C ASP A 398 -24.58 -8.67 33.40
N ASN A 399 -24.74 -9.37 32.28
CA ASN A 399 -24.16 -10.71 32.11
C ASN A 399 -22.65 -10.72 31.81
N PHE A 400 -22.17 -9.86 30.89
CA PHE A 400 -20.76 -9.81 30.48
C PHE A 400 -20.31 -8.39 30.11
N ASN A 401 -19.78 -7.65 31.09
CA ASN A 401 -19.19 -6.33 30.86
C ASN A 401 -17.66 -6.41 30.78
N THR A 402 -17.06 -5.96 29.68
CA THR A 402 -15.60 -5.86 29.53
C THR A 402 -15.16 -4.53 28.91
N ILE A 403 -13.93 -4.11 29.24
CA ILE A 403 -13.22 -2.99 28.61
C ILE A 403 -11.94 -3.53 28.01
N ASN A 404 -11.72 -3.30 26.72
CA ASN A 404 -10.50 -3.68 26.02
C ASN A 404 -9.71 -2.42 25.68
N PHE A 405 -8.55 -2.24 26.32
CA PHE A 405 -7.58 -1.20 25.95
C PHE A 405 -6.68 -1.74 24.84
N THR A 406 -6.67 -1.09 23.67
CA THR A 406 -5.66 -1.38 22.63
C THR A 406 -4.43 -0.52 22.92
N ILE A 407 -3.31 -1.15 23.29
CA ILE A 407 -2.07 -0.46 23.70
C ILE A 407 -0.87 -0.91 22.84
N PRO A 408 0.21 -0.11 22.70
CA PRO A 408 1.43 -0.54 22.02
C PRO A 408 2.06 -1.79 22.65
N VAL A 409 2.57 -2.72 21.82
CA VAL A 409 3.25 -3.94 22.32
C VAL A 409 4.61 -3.66 22.97
N THR A 410 5.15 -2.45 22.77
CA THR A 410 6.35 -1.90 23.42
C THR A 410 6.18 -1.69 24.93
N TRP A 411 4.93 -1.60 25.42
CA TRP A 411 4.63 -1.43 26.84
C TRP A 411 4.77 -2.77 27.57
N GLN A 412 5.61 -2.79 28.61
CA GLN A 412 6.11 -3.98 29.29
C GLN A 412 4.98 -4.72 30.01
N ASP A 413 4.76 -5.99 29.67
CA ASP A 413 3.64 -6.80 30.18
C ASP A 413 3.48 -6.73 31.71
N ALA A 414 4.58 -6.95 32.42
CA ALA A 414 4.63 -7.07 33.88
C ALA A 414 4.29 -5.76 34.62
N THR A 415 4.31 -4.60 33.95
CA THR A 415 4.03 -3.30 34.56
C THR A 415 2.61 -2.80 34.29
N ILE A 416 1.93 -3.34 33.27
CA ILE A 416 0.54 -3.00 32.92
C ILE A 416 -0.39 -3.27 34.12
N LYS A 417 -1.02 -2.20 34.59
CA LYS A 417 -2.11 -2.18 35.58
C LYS A 417 -3.25 -1.34 35.04
N VAL A 418 -4.49 -1.74 35.29
CA VAL A 418 -5.69 -0.95 34.97
C VAL A 418 -6.43 -0.64 36.27
N PHE A 419 -6.98 0.57 36.39
CA PHE A 419 -7.62 1.09 37.60
C PHE A 419 -8.99 1.68 37.27
N ASN A 420 -9.92 1.55 38.22
CA ASN A 420 -11.10 2.38 38.34
C ASN A 420 -11.08 2.99 39.74
N ASN A 421 -10.66 4.25 39.85
CA ASN A 421 -10.25 4.91 41.09
C ASN A 421 -8.90 4.43 41.63
N THR A 422 -8.82 3.74 42.79
CA THR A 422 -7.56 3.56 43.54
C THR A 422 -6.89 2.20 43.38
N ASP A 423 -7.66 1.12 43.34
CA ASP A 423 -7.12 -0.24 43.36
C ASP A 423 -7.01 -0.82 41.93
N PRO A 424 -5.90 -1.51 41.58
CA PRO A 424 -5.71 -2.09 40.27
C PRO A 424 -6.51 -3.40 40.11
N PHE A 425 -7.11 -3.60 38.94
CA PHE A 425 -7.76 -4.85 38.57
C PHE A 425 -6.74 -6.00 38.48
N THR A 426 -7.03 -7.11 39.16
CA THR A 426 -6.20 -8.32 39.14
C THR A 426 -6.51 -9.24 37.96
N ASN A 427 -7.74 -9.18 37.43
CA ASN A 427 -8.26 -10.11 36.43
C ASN A 427 -8.17 -9.50 35.02
N LEU A 428 -6.95 -9.35 34.54
CA LEU A 428 -6.65 -8.82 33.20
C LEU A 428 -6.27 -9.95 32.24
N ILE A 429 -6.95 -10.05 31.10
CA ILE A 429 -6.50 -10.83 29.95
C ILE A 429 -5.64 -9.91 29.07
N LYS A 430 -4.49 -10.41 28.61
CA LYS A 430 -3.53 -9.64 27.81
C LYS A 430 -3.14 -10.42 26.57
N THR A 431 -3.49 -9.91 25.39
CA THR A 431 -3.37 -10.62 24.11
C THR A 431 -2.53 -9.80 23.13
N VAL A 432 -1.47 -10.35 22.57
CA VAL A 432 -0.68 -9.68 21.51
C VAL A 432 -1.37 -9.92 20.17
N LEU A 433 -1.68 -8.85 19.44
CA LEU A 433 -2.51 -8.88 18.22
C LEU A 433 -1.68 -9.11 16.93
N GLY A 434 -0.35 -9.13 17.03
CA GLY A 434 0.57 -9.40 15.91
C GLY A 434 0.79 -8.21 14.95
N ASN A 435 0.11 -7.08 15.17
CA ASN A 435 0.13 -5.87 14.34
C ASN A 435 0.89 -4.69 15.00
N GLY A 436 1.74 -4.96 15.99
CA GLY A 436 2.39 -3.94 16.82
C GLY A 436 1.63 -3.58 18.11
N TYR A 437 0.39 -4.05 18.27
CA TYR A 437 -0.44 -3.76 19.44
C TYR A 437 -0.72 -4.98 20.32
N ARG A 438 -1.15 -4.70 21.54
CA ARG A 438 -1.64 -5.61 22.56
C ARG A 438 -3.02 -5.15 23.02
N GLU A 439 -3.96 -6.08 23.11
CA GLU A 439 -5.22 -5.86 23.80
C GLU A 439 -5.06 -6.19 25.29
N VAL A 440 -5.54 -5.30 26.16
CA VAL A 440 -5.64 -5.51 27.61
C VAL A 440 -7.12 -5.45 27.98
N GLN A 441 -7.71 -6.63 28.18
CA GLN A 441 -9.11 -6.81 28.53
C GLN A 441 -9.29 -6.87 30.05
N VAL A 442 -10.13 -5.97 30.57
CA VAL A 442 -10.64 -5.97 31.94
C VAL A 442 -11.93 -6.79 31.98
N LEU A 443 -11.94 -7.87 32.76
CA LEU A 443 -13.14 -8.68 32.99
C LEU A 443 -13.99 -8.11 34.14
N ASN A 444 -15.31 -8.26 34.03
CA ASN A 444 -16.30 -7.74 34.98
C ASN A 444 -16.13 -6.23 35.22
N ALA A 445 -16.00 -5.50 34.09
CA ALA A 445 -15.95 -4.06 34.09
C ALA A 445 -17.29 -3.42 34.51
N GLY A 446 -17.24 -2.13 34.81
CA GLY A 446 -18.42 -1.35 35.18
C GLY A 446 -18.16 0.15 35.09
N ASN A 447 -19.21 0.93 35.31
CA ASN A 447 -19.12 2.38 35.25
C ASN A 447 -18.18 2.95 36.35
N GLY A 448 -17.60 4.12 36.09
CA GLY A 448 -16.65 4.76 37.01
C GLY A 448 -16.05 6.04 36.46
N SER A 449 -15.86 7.03 37.33
CA SER A 449 -15.42 8.39 36.98
C SER A 449 -13.92 8.55 36.74
N ASN A 450 -13.11 7.53 37.04
CA ASN A 450 -11.64 7.60 36.92
C ASN A 450 -11.06 6.28 36.42
N TRP A 451 -11.20 6.02 35.12
CA TRP A 451 -10.60 4.87 34.43
C TRP A 451 -9.25 5.24 33.82
N TYR A 452 -8.21 4.52 34.22
CA TYR A 452 -6.87 4.69 33.66
C TYR A 452 -6.04 3.40 33.65
N LEU A 453 -5.05 3.32 32.77
CA LEU A 453 -4.08 2.23 32.64
C LEU A 453 -2.67 2.79 32.77
N THR A 454 -1.82 2.19 33.59
CA THR A 454 -0.40 2.55 33.71
C THR A 454 0.49 1.42 33.20
N ALA A 455 1.56 1.73 32.48
CA ALA A 455 2.59 0.77 32.07
C ALA A 455 3.95 1.44 31.87
N ASN A 456 5.03 0.66 31.86
CA ASN A 456 6.38 1.14 31.54
C ASN A 456 6.74 0.74 30.10
N SER A 457 7.49 1.56 29.37
CA SER A 457 8.28 1.12 28.20
C SER A 457 9.76 1.39 28.45
N THR A 458 10.66 0.73 27.73
CA THR A 458 12.09 1.09 27.76
C THR A 458 12.30 2.48 27.15
N ASN A 459 13.12 3.33 27.78
CA ASN A 459 13.70 4.51 27.15
C ASN A 459 14.52 4.05 25.93
N LEU A 460 14.19 4.55 24.73
CA LEU A 460 14.88 4.09 23.52
C LEU A 460 16.17 4.84 23.22
N VAL A 461 16.37 6.07 23.72
CA VAL A 461 17.65 6.79 23.56
C VAL A 461 18.72 6.14 24.44
N SER A 462 19.83 5.70 23.86
CA SER A 462 20.92 5.01 24.58
C SER A 462 22.19 5.84 24.73
N SER A 463 22.50 6.73 23.78
CA SER A 463 23.62 7.66 23.86
C SER A 463 23.38 8.93 23.05
N ILE A 464 24.12 9.99 23.40
CA ILE A 464 24.35 11.17 22.59
C ILE A 464 25.86 11.21 22.38
N ASP A 465 26.32 11.31 21.14
CA ASP A 465 27.73 11.19 20.79
C ASP A 465 28.17 12.42 19.97
N THR A 466 29.25 13.07 20.43
CA THR A 466 29.76 14.33 19.89
C THR A 466 31.05 14.14 19.09
N TYR A 467 31.07 14.62 17.85
CA TYR A 467 32.21 14.49 16.94
C TYR A 467 32.66 15.84 16.40
N VAL A 468 33.98 16.00 16.20
CA VAL A 468 34.56 17.09 15.40
C VAL A 468 35.39 16.46 14.29
N ASN A 469 35.16 16.86 13.04
CA ASN A 469 35.81 16.28 11.85
C ASN A 469 35.72 14.73 11.78
N GLY A 470 34.67 14.14 12.35
CA GLY A 470 34.46 12.68 12.41
C GLY A 470 35.17 11.96 13.56
N ILE A 471 35.87 12.67 14.44
CA ILE A 471 36.53 12.12 15.64
C ILE A 471 35.65 12.37 16.87
N PRO A 472 35.31 11.35 17.68
CA PRO A 472 34.58 11.56 18.94
C PRO A 472 35.39 12.42 19.91
N MET A 473 34.81 13.52 20.41
CA MET A 473 35.45 14.42 21.38
C MET A 473 34.47 14.92 22.44
N THR A 474 34.96 15.04 23.69
CA THR A 474 34.23 15.62 24.84
C THR A 474 34.82 16.94 25.33
N ILE A 475 35.95 17.37 24.76
CA ILE A 475 36.57 18.70 24.94
C ILE A 475 36.81 19.27 23.54
N MET A 476 36.29 20.45 23.26
CA MET A 476 36.24 21.03 21.91
C MET A 476 36.63 22.52 21.96
N ASN A 477 37.33 23.01 20.93
CA ASN A 477 37.64 24.44 20.83
C ASN A 477 36.41 25.20 20.36
N TYR A 478 36.26 26.45 20.79
CA TYR A 478 35.12 27.30 20.44
C TYR A 478 34.94 27.50 18.91
N THR A 479 36.01 27.39 18.12
CA THR A 479 35.94 27.44 16.63
C THR A 479 35.69 26.05 16.00
N ASN A 480 35.04 25.12 16.69
CA ASN A 480 34.68 23.81 16.15
C ASN A 480 33.20 23.73 15.81
N THR A 481 32.87 23.03 14.72
CA THR A 481 31.53 22.54 14.48
C THR A 481 31.37 21.17 15.16
N ILE A 482 30.45 21.06 16.12
CA ILE A 482 30.12 19.82 16.81
C ILE A 482 29.04 19.09 16.02
N ARG A 483 29.32 17.87 15.58
CA ARG A 483 28.32 16.93 15.09
C ARG A 483 27.71 16.16 16.26
N PHE A 484 26.38 16.19 16.38
CA PHE A 484 25.65 15.39 17.36
C PHE A 484 24.94 14.22 16.68
N ASN A 485 25.36 12.99 17.04
CA ASN A 485 24.61 11.78 16.75
C ASN A 485 23.81 11.35 18.00
N GLY A 486 22.69 10.68 17.78
CA GLY A 486 21.94 9.97 18.82
C GLY A 486 21.81 8.51 18.45
N SER A 487 22.12 7.61 19.39
CA SER A 487 21.95 6.17 19.21
C SER A 487 20.79 5.65 20.05
N PHE A 488 20.19 4.55 19.58
CA PHE A 488 18.99 3.96 20.15
C PHE A 488 19.19 2.48 20.51
N SER A 489 18.56 2.03 21.59
CA SER A 489 18.62 0.63 22.03
C SER A 489 17.93 -0.36 21.08
N LYS A 490 17.20 0.15 20.07
CA LYS A 490 16.57 -0.57 18.95
C LYS A 490 16.48 0.39 17.75
N THR A 491 16.46 -0.16 16.54
CA THR A 491 16.11 0.59 15.32
C THR A 491 14.75 1.26 15.46
N ILE A 492 14.67 2.56 15.19
CA ILE A 492 13.45 3.37 15.13
C ILE A 492 13.24 3.90 13.70
N SER A 493 12.01 4.24 13.32
CA SER A 493 11.64 4.61 11.94
C SER A 493 10.81 5.89 11.80
N ASP A 494 10.42 6.49 12.93
CA ASP A 494 9.42 7.56 13.02
C ASP A 494 9.60 8.37 14.33
N GLY A 495 8.75 9.37 14.50
CA GLY A 495 8.81 10.31 15.62
C GLY A 495 9.73 11.51 15.38
N ASN A 496 9.76 12.42 16.35
CA ASN A 496 10.56 13.63 16.32
C ASN A 496 11.69 13.53 17.34
N LEU A 497 12.92 13.79 16.90
CA LEU A 497 14.05 14.09 17.78
C LEU A 497 14.09 15.59 18.03
N ASN A 498 14.34 15.99 19.28
CA ASN A 498 14.66 17.36 19.65
C ASN A 498 15.92 17.37 20.52
N LEU A 499 16.99 17.95 19.97
CA LEU A 499 18.24 18.26 20.67
C LEU A 499 18.17 19.70 21.17
N SER A 500 18.64 19.95 22.40
CA SER A 500 18.78 21.27 22.99
C SER A 500 20.08 21.37 23.79
N VAL A 501 20.89 22.40 23.58
CA VAL A 501 22.23 22.55 24.15
C VAL A 501 22.32 23.83 24.99
N TYR A 502 22.78 23.70 26.23
CA TYR A 502 22.77 24.75 27.24
C TYR A 502 24.17 25.10 27.74
N SER A 503 24.40 26.39 28.02
CA SER A 503 25.64 26.92 28.62
C SER A 503 25.81 26.51 30.09
N PRO A 504 27.01 26.68 30.69
CA PRO A 504 27.30 26.20 32.04
C PRO A 504 26.42 26.87 33.10
N VAL A 505 26.66 28.14 33.44
CA VAL A 505 25.86 28.92 34.40
C VAL A 505 25.89 30.42 34.04
N PRO A 506 24.74 31.07 33.76
CA PRO A 506 23.40 30.52 33.66
C PRO A 506 23.22 29.61 32.43
N SER A 507 22.30 28.66 32.52
CA SER A 507 22.00 27.71 31.45
C SER A 507 21.04 28.32 30.40
N TYR A 508 21.57 29.20 29.56
CA TYR A 508 20.90 29.68 28.35
C TYR A 508 20.88 28.59 27.29
N LEU A 509 19.85 28.56 26.43
CA LEU A 509 19.81 27.69 25.26
C LEU A 509 20.67 28.32 24.15
N ASN A 510 21.73 27.63 23.73
CA ASN A 510 22.67 28.11 22.71
C ASN A 510 22.38 27.44 21.35
N HIS A 511 21.99 26.16 21.33
CA HIS A 511 21.59 25.44 20.12
C HIS A 511 20.33 24.61 20.33
N SER A 512 19.52 24.45 19.29
CA SER A 512 18.43 23.46 19.25
C SER A 512 18.16 23.01 17.82
N SER A 513 17.83 21.73 17.65
CA SER A 513 17.43 21.13 16.37
C SER A 513 16.27 20.16 16.57
N ILE A 514 15.25 20.27 15.71
CA ILE A 514 14.17 19.28 15.62
C ILE A 514 14.34 18.49 14.32
N PHE A 515 14.56 17.18 14.45
CA PHE A 515 14.77 16.27 13.33
C PHE A 515 13.60 15.25 13.26
N PRO A 516 12.71 15.35 12.25
CA PRO A 516 11.66 14.36 12.03
C PRO A 516 12.24 13.11 11.34
N ILE A 517 12.06 11.94 11.96
CA ILE A 517 12.61 10.68 11.44
C ILE A 517 11.73 10.18 10.28
N SER A 518 12.38 9.83 9.17
CA SER A 518 11.74 9.32 7.94
C SER A 518 12.42 8.08 7.35
N THR A 519 13.49 7.59 8.00
CA THR A 519 14.25 6.40 7.62
C THR A 519 14.55 5.55 8.86
N SER A 520 14.60 4.22 8.70
CA SER A 520 14.84 3.31 9.81
C SER A 520 16.32 3.22 10.18
N SER A 521 16.69 3.59 11.40
CA SER A 521 18.06 3.48 11.91
C SER A 521 18.11 3.30 13.43
N ASP A 522 19.22 2.75 13.94
CA ASP A 522 19.60 2.70 15.35
C ASP A 522 20.67 3.76 15.73
N GLU A 523 21.24 4.46 14.74
CA GLU A 523 22.06 5.68 14.93
C GLU A 523 21.60 6.77 13.94
N LEU A 524 21.44 8.01 14.42
CA LEU A 524 20.98 9.14 13.60
C LEU A 524 21.82 10.41 13.85
N LEU A 525 22.22 11.07 12.77
CA LEU A 525 22.76 12.43 12.78
C LEU A 525 21.60 13.42 13.04
N ILE A 526 21.67 14.16 14.16
CA ILE A 526 20.58 15.05 14.61
C ILE A 526 20.81 16.48 14.10
N SER A 527 22.04 16.98 14.25
CA SER A 527 22.49 18.27 13.72
C SER A 527 23.99 18.45 13.87
N ASP A 528 24.56 19.25 12.98
CA ASP A 528 25.84 19.92 13.21
C ASP A 528 25.57 21.31 13.84
N TRP A 529 26.31 21.66 14.89
CA TRP A 529 26.27 22.97 15.55
C TRP A 529 27.62 23.66 15.42
N ASP A 530 27.67 24.80 14.75
CA ASP A 530 28.81 25.71 14.84
C ASP A 530 28.74 26.45 16.18
N ILE A 531 29.61 26.07 17.12
CA ILE A 531 29.71 26.70 18.45
C ILE A 531 29.78 28.22 18.31
N SER A 532 30.56 28.71 17.34
CA SER A 532 30.85 30.12 17.16
C SER A 532 29.67 30.98 16.70
N SER A 533 28.58 30.34 16.27
CA SER A 533 27.34 31.02 15.87
C SER A 533 26.48 31.51 17.04
N SER A 534 26.68 30.99 18.26
CA SER A 534 25.69 31.14 19.34
C SER A 534 26.18 30.85 20.76
N ALA A 535 27.32 30.19 20.97
CA ALA A 535 27.87 30.01 22.31
C ALA A 535 28.30 31.38 22.91
N THR A 536 27.98 31.61 24.18
CA THR A 536 28.22 32.90 24.85
C THR A 536 29.15 32.81 26.08
N ASP A 537 29.72 31.63 26.32
CA ASP A 537 30.56 31.33 27.49
C ASP A 537 31.44 30.10 27.21
N TYR A 538 32.41 29.83 28.09
CA TYR A 538 33.30 28.64 28.05
C TYR A 538 33.09 27.75 29.27
N GLY A 539 33.50 26.48 29.20
CA GLY A 539 33.33 25.50 30.28
C GLY A 539 32.43 24.33 29.91
N VAL A 540 31.73 23.75 30.89
CA VAL A 540 30.96 22.50 30.73
C VAL A 540 29.51 22.79 30.28
N PHE A 541 29.22 22.53 29.02
CA PHE A 541 27.90 22.62 28.40
C PHE A 541 27.09 21.34 28.63
N LYS A 542 25.76 21.45 28.57
CA LYS A 542 24.82 20.32 28.67
C LYS A 542 23.99 20.17 27.41
N ALA A 543 24.08 19.05 26.71
CA ALA A 543 23.12 18.66 25.68
C ALA A 543 22.01 17.78 26.29
N GLN A 544 20.77 18.06 25.91
CA GLN A 544 19.59 17.23 26.16
C GLN A 544 19.08 16.69 24.81
N LEU A 545 18.87 15.38 24.71
CA LEU A 545 18.19 14.76 23.57
C LEU A 545 16.86 14.17 24.04
N THR A 546 15.79 14.52 23.35
CA THR A 546 14.44 13.99 23.56
C THR A 546 13.93 13.34 22.27
N TRP A 547 13.15 12.27 22.41
CA TRP A 547 12.48 11.58 21.31
C TRP A 547 11.08 11.14 21.71
N ASN A 548 10.13 11.23 20.77
CA ASN A 548 8.78 10.68 20.91
C ASN A 548 8.22 10.30 19.52
N ASN A 549 7.60 9.13 19.41
CA ASN A 549 6.81 8.68 18.25
C ASN A 549 5.36 8.34 18.62
N ASP A 550 4.84 8.96 19.68
CA ASP A 550 3.51 8.79 20.27
C ASP A 550 3.22 7.42 20.91
N THR A 551 4.02 6.38 20.60
CA THR A 551 3.88 5.02 21.16
C THR A 551 5.06 4.59 22.06
N ALA A 552 6.21 5.24 21.89
CA ALA A 552 7.44 5.10 22.65
C ALA A 552 8.17 6.46 22.71
N ALA A 553 9.01 6.63 23.71
CA ALA A 553 9.74 7.87 23.95
C ALA A 553 11.16 7.59 24.47
N GLY A 554 11.98 8.64 24.52
CA GLY A 554 13.29 8.59 25.13
C GLY A 554 13.84 9.96 25.51
N PHE A 555 14.78 9.95 26.46
CA PHE A 555 15.43 11.15 26.99
C PHE A 555 16.83 10.80 27.50
N LEU A 556 17.81 11.66 27.22
CA LEU A 556 19.16 11.56 27.78
C LEU A 556 19.82 12.94 27.89
N GLU A 557 20.79 13.08 28.80
CA GLU A 557 21.65 14.25 28.93
C GLU A 557 23.13 13.88 28.75
N LEU A 558 23.90 14.75 28.09
CA LEU A 558 25.34 14.65 27.88
C LEU A 558 26.02 15.95 28.36
N PHE A 559 27.18 15.82 28.99
CA PHE A 559 28.03 16.95 29.39
C PHE A 559 29.35 16.93 28.61
N PHE A 560 29.77 18.09 28.11
CA PHE A 560 31.01 18.26 27.35
C PHE A 560 31.62 19.65 27.56
N THR A 561 32.92 19.82 27.32
CA THR A 561 33.64 21.07 27.59
C THR A 561 33.94 21.85 26.32
N ILE A 562 33.70 23.16 26.33
CA ILE A 562 34.15 24.10 25.31
C ILE A 562 35.28 24.96 25.90
N VAL A 563 36.38 25.13 25.14
CA VAL A 563 37.53 25.97 25.53
C VAL A 563 37.81 27.09 24.52
N ALA A 564 38.31 28.21 25.03
CA ALA A 564 38.67 29.39 24.25
C ALA A 564 39.99 29.21 23.49
N ASN A 565 40.06 29.74 22.27
CA ASN A 565 41.33 29.91 21.56
C ASN A 565 42.00 31.20 22.06
N THR A 566 43.33 31.21 22.18
CA THR A 566 44.10 32.33 22.73
C THR A 566 45.25 32.72 21.81
N ASP A 567 45.62 34.00 21.82
CA ASP A 567 46.92 34.46 21.30
C ASP A 567 47.70 35.19 22.42
N PHE A 568 49.03 35.31 22.24
CA PHE A 568 49.93 35.89 23.24
C PHE A 568 51.01 36.73 22.56
N ILE A 569 50.77 38.04 22.53
CA ILE A 569 51.44 39.01 21.68
C ILE A 569 52.46 39.81 22.50
N LEU A 570 53.66 40.01 21.94
CA LEU A 570 54.63 40.97 22.44
C LEU A 570 54.27 42.37 21.92
N ASP A 571 53.75 43.24 22.79
CA ASP A 571 53.40 44.62 22.46
C ASP A 571 54.64 45.50 22.35
N SER A 572 55.46 45.52 23.41
CA SER A 572 56.59 46.45 23.52
C SER A 572 57.69 45.97 24.46
N PRO A 573 58.98 46.22 24.18
CA PRO A 573 59.50 46.67 22.89
C PRO A 573 59.51 45.50 21.91
N GLN A 574 59.73 45.79 20.62
CA GLN A 574 59.93 44.76 19.61
C GLN A 574 61.16 43.89 19.92
N SER A 575 61.08 42.60 19.62
CA SER A 575 62.18 41.65 19.81
C SER A 575 63.29 41.85 18.78
N GLY A 576 64.52 41.47 19.11
CA GLY A 576 65.68 41.50 18.21
C GLY A 576 66.42 42.85 18.12
N ILE A 577 66.03 43.83 18.94
CA ILE A 577 66.55 45.21 18.85
C ILE A 577 67.98 45.39 19.39
N ASP A 578 68.71 46.34 18.81
CA ASP A 578 69.92 46.89 19.43
C ASP A 578 69.54 47.78 20.62
N ARG A 579 70.13 47.47 21.77
CA ARG A 579 70.15 48.29 22.99
C ARG A 579 71.55 48.83 23.19
N PHE A 580 71.67 49.99 23.83
CA PHE A 580 72.97 50.62 24.07
C PHE A 580 73.34 50.60 25.55
N ASP A 581 74.63 50.76 25.82
CA ASP A 581 75.18 50.51 27.15
C ASP A 581 74.59 51.47 28.20
N ASN A 582 74.14 50.94 29.35
CA ASN A 582 73.39 51.63 30.42
C ASN A 582 71.90 51.97 30.11
N GLU A 583 71.19 51.14 29.36
CA GLU A 583 69.75 51.32 29.03
C GLU A 583 68.82 50.44 29.90
N ILE A 584 67.63 50.92 30.26
CA ILE A 584 66.60 50.21 31.07
C ILE A 584 65.25 50.36 30.37
N PHE A 585 64.45 49.28 30.31
CA PHE A 585 63.14 49.28 29.68
C PHE A 585 62.17 48.27 30.31
N ASN A 586 60.88 48.39 30.01
CA ASN A 586 59.86 47.41 30.37
C ASN A 586 59.48 46.57 29.15
N ILE A 587 59.30 45.26 29.35
CA ILE A 587 58.61 44.35 28.44
C ILE A 587 57.10 44.44 28.77
N ILE A 588 56.25 44.38 27.75
CA ILE A 588 54.79 44.41 27.81
C ILE A 588 54.27 43.31 26.89
N VAL A 589 53.43 42.44 27.44
CA VAL A 589 52.79 41.32 26.73
C VAL A 589 51.27 41.42 26.87
N PHE A 590 50.56 40.99 25.82
CA PHE A 590 49.11 40.98 25.75
C PHE A 590 48.63 39.55 25.54
N TYR A 591 47.83 39.02 26.47
CA TYR A 591 47.21 37.69 26.38
C TYR A 591 45.72 37.89 26.14
N ASN A 592 45.22 37.50 24.97
CA ASN A 592 43.84 37.77 24.55
C ASN A 592 43.08 36.49 24.18
N ASP A 593 41.75 36.61 24.26
CA ASP A 593 40.82 35.65 23.69
C ASP A 593 40.70 35.93 22.18
N THR A 594 40.67 34.87 21.38
CA THR A 594 40.50 34.93 19.92
C THR A 594 39.17 34.35 19.45
N GLY A 595 38.23 34.13 20.40
CA GLY A 595 36.82 34.00 20.10
C GLY A 595 36.23 35.24 19.41
N PRO A 596 35.10 35.10 18.69
CA PRO A 596 34.53 36.15 17.87
C PRO A 596 33.74 37.21 18.66
N ASP A 597 33.75 38.42 18.11
CA ASP A 597 32.80 39.53 18.37
C ASP A 597 32.66 40.05 19.82
N LEU A 598 33.61 39.72 20.70
CA LEU A 598 33.87 40.47 21.93
C LEU A 598 34.88 41.63 21.74
N GLY A 599 35.62 41.62 20.62
CA GLY A 599 36.80 42.46 20.41
C GLY A 599 38.02 41.93 21.19
N ASP A 600 39.11 42.69 21.22
CA ASP A 600 40.33 42.39 21.99
C ASP A 600 40.10 42.51 23.51
N ILE A 601 39.26 41.63 24.08
CA ILE A 601 39.14 41.47 25.53
C ILE A 601 40.36 40.69 26.01
N GLY A 602 41.31 41.44 26.54
CA GLY A 602 42.48 40.88 27.18
C GLY A 602 42.11 40.03 28.40
N ILE A 603 42.75 38.86 28.50
CA ILE A 603 42.46 37.85 29.51
C ILE A 603 43.00 38.33 30.87
N THR A 604 42.11 38.83 31.71
CA THR A 604 42.37 39.21 33.11
C THR A 604 42.63 37.98 34.00
N GLU A 605 43.36 38.19 35.10
CA GLU A 605 43.69 37.16 36.11
C GLU A 605 44.47 35.94 35.57
N ALA A 606 45.17 36.09 34.44
CA ALA A 606 46.06 35.05 33.93
C ALA A 606 47.36 34.95 34.75
N ILE A 607 47.91 33.75 34.83
CA ILE A 607 49.19 33.49 35.49
C ILE A 607 50.31 33.65 34.45
N ILE A 608 51.16 34.68 34.63
CA ILE A 608 52.32 34.96 33.79
C ILE A 608 53.62 34.56 34.51
N THR A 609 54.46 33.74 33.89
CA THR A 609 55.74 33.24 34.47
C THR A 609 56.91 33.32 33.49
N GLU A 610 58.12 33.41 34.02
CA GLU A 610 59.39 33.60 33.29
C GLU A 610 60.44 32.56 33.74
N ASP A 611 61.33 32.12 32.83
CA ASP A 611 62.42 31.16 33.18
C ASP A 611 63.71 31.86 33.66
N SER A 612 63.83 33.19 33.47
CA SER A 612 65.00 33.98 33.84
C SER A 612 64.78 34.74 35.16
N SER A 613 65.49 34.36 36.22
CA SER A 613 65.43 35.03 37.54
C SER A 613 66.13 36.40 37.60
N LEU A 614 66.19 37.11 36.46
CA LEU A 614 66.85 38.41 36.26
C LEU A 614 65.87 39.52 35.87
N LEU A 615 64.58 39.20 35.73
CA LEU A 615 63.50 40.17 35.54
C LEU A 615 62.83 40.55 36.86
N GLY A 616 62.04 41.62 36.82
CA GLY A 616 61.08 41.96 37.88
C GLY A 616 59.72 41.31 37.64
N SER A 617 59.13 40.75 38.70
CA SER A 617 57.85 40.03 38.69
C SER A 617 56.74 40.74 37.91
N SER A 618 56.03 39.98 37.08
CA SER A 618 54.93 40.46 36.24
C SER A 618 53.86 41.26 37.01
N THR A 619 53.41 42.37 36.42
CA THR A 619 52.35 43.22 36.96
C THR A 619 51.31 43.55 35.88
N PRO A 620 50.00 43.43 36.14
CA PRO A 620 48.97 43.93 35.23
C PRO A 620 49.09 45.45 35.05
N THR A 621 48.98 45.96 33.82
CA THR A 621 49.20 47.39 33.52
C THR A 621 48.03 48.30 33.91
N GLY A 622 46.86 47.71 34.19
CA GLY A 622 45.59 48.41 34.39
C GLY A 622 44.70 48.46 33.15
N THR A 623 45.18 47.95 32.01
CA THR A 623 44.36 47.56 30.85
C THR A 623 44.19 46.04 30.86
N ASP A 624 43.00 45.55 30.52
CA ASP A 624 42.70 44.11 30.54
C ASP A 624 43.65 43.32 29.63
N GLY A 625 44.13 42.16 30.12
CA GLY A 625 45.08 41.26 29.44
C GLY A 625 46.51 41.77 29.20
N TYR A 626 46.83 43.02 29.55
CA TYR A 626 48.19 43.56 29.43
C TYR A 626 48.99 43.37 30.72
N TYR A 627 50.16 42.76 30.60
CA TYR A 627 51.09 42.47 31.71
C TYR A 627 52.48 43.03 31.39
N SER A 628 53.19 43.57 32.39
CA SER A 628 54.51 44.18 32.22
C SER A 628 55.56 43.64 33.19
N LEU A 629 56.78 43.50 32.68
CA LEU A 629 58.00 43.01 33.33
C LEU A 629 59.13 44.03 33.12
N GLN A 630 60.09 44.18 34.03
CA GLN A 630 61.18 45.17 33.92
C GLN A 630 62.54 44.53 33.61
N CYS A 631 63.33 45.15 32.72
CA CYS A 631 64.62 44.69 32.22
C CYS A 631 65.69 45.80 32.23
N ASP A 632 66.90 45.49 32.69
CA ASP A 632 68.08 46.38 32.71
C ASP A 632 69.20 45.78 31.86
N VAL A 633 69.60 46.48 30.79
CA VAL A 633 70.58 46.01 29.79
C VAL A 633 71.96 45.83 30.41
N SER A 634 72.30 46.58 31.46
CA SER A 634 73.62 46.50 32.12
C SER A 634 73.86 45.20 32.90
N LEU A 635 72.81 44.40 33.12
CA LEU A 635 72.89 43.07 33.75
C LEU A 635 73.30 41.96 32.75
N PHE A 636 73.38 42.28 31.45
CA PHE A 636 73.65 41.32 30.38
C PHE A 636 75.01 41.59 29.70
N SER A 637 75.55 40.57 29.01
CA SER A 637 76.84 40.66 28.32
C SER A 637 76.70 41.16 26.88
N TYR A 638 77.74 41.81 26.34
CA TYR A 638 77.78 42.24 24.93
C TYR A 638 77.58 41.03 23.99
N GLY A 639 76.42 40.95 23.35
CA GLY A 639 76.00 39.82 22.51
C GLY A 639 74.47 39.77 22.40
N TRP A 640 73.94 38.62 21.98
CA TRP A 640 72.49 38.36 21.96
C TRP A 640 71.99 37.84 23.32
N VAL A 641 70.81 38.32 23.74
CA VAL A 641 70.07 37.90 24.94
C VAL A 641 68.73 37.29 24.52
N PHE A 642 68.25 36.25 25.23
CA PHE A 642 66.96 35.61 25.02
C PHE A 642 66.24 35.36 26.35
N ILE A 643 64.92 35.50 26.38
CA ILE A 643 64.04 35.40 27.55
C ILE A 643 62.74 34.70 27.13
N GLU A 644 62.28 33.70 27.87
CA GLU A 644 60.98 33.02 27.64
C GLU A 644 59.94 33.44 28.69
N ILE A 645 58.70 33.67 28.23
CA ILE A 645 57.55 34.11 29.03
C ILE A 645 56.35 33.20 28.70
N ASN A 646 55.62 32.74 29.71
CA ASN A 646 54.50 31.81 29.62
C ASN A 646 53.21 32.41 30.23
N ALA A 647 52.04 32.05 29.71
CA ALA A 647 50.71 32.51 30.14
C ALA A 647 49.68 31.35 30.24
N SER A 648 48.78 31.41 31.23
CA SER A 648 47.76 30.37 31.47
C SER A 648 46.50 30.85 32.22
N LYS A 649 45.34 30.26 31.91
CA LYS A 649 44.05 30.41 32.64
C LYS A 649 43.11 29.21 32.38
N SER A 650 42.24 28.85 33.33
CA SER A 650 41.28 27.74 33.17
C SER A 650 40.26 27.98 32.06
N PHE A 651 40.01 26.96 31.23
CA PHE A 651 39.19 26.99 29.99
C PHE A 651 39.75 27.84 28.83
N TYR A 652 40.98 28.33 28.96
CA TYR A 652 41.75 28.98 27.90
C TYR A 652 42.98 28.11 27.57
N HIS A 653 43.50 28.17 26.34
CA HIS A 653 44.76 27.50 25.99
C HIS A 653 45.97 28.23 26.60
N ASN A 654 46.98 27.47 27.03
CA ASN A 654 48.25 28.02 27.52
C ASN A 654 49.10 28.53 26.34
N GLN A 655 49.88 29.59 26.55
CA GLN A 655 50.72 30.20 25.51
C GLN A 655 52.12 30.56 26.03
N SER A 656 53.08 30.68 25.10
CA SER A 656 54.49 31.01 25.41
C SER A 656 55.09 31.89 24.30
N LEU A 657 55.93 32.87 24.67
CA LEU A 657 56.67 33.71 23.72
C LEU A 657 58.13 33.93 24.16
N ILE A 658 58.99 34.27 23.19
CA ILE A 658 60.42 34.52 23.40
C ILE A 658 60.77 35.97 22.99
N PHE A 659 61.42 36.69 23.89
CA PHE A 659 61.92 38.06 23.69
C PHE A 659 63.46 38.09 23.64
N SER A 660 64.05 39.01 22.85
CA SER A 660 65.50 39.09 22.60
C SER A 660 66.03 40.51 22.28
N PHE A 661 67.33 40.76 22.52
CA PHE A 661 68.03 42.03 22.17
C PHE A 661 69.56 41.89 22.07
N HIS A 662 70.26 42.94 21.58
CA HIS A 662 71.72 43.02 21.30
C HIS A 662 72.36 44.34 21.81
N HIS A 663 73.69 44.54 21.74
CA HIS A 663 74.47 45.54 22.55
C HIS A 663 75.72 46.09 21.79
N ARG A 664 75.80 47.40 21.39
CA ARG A 664 76.73 47.92 20.31
C ARG A 664 77.31 49.39 20.40
N ILE A 665 78.01 49.90 19.35
CA ILE A 665 78.82 51.18 19.19
C ILE A 665 78.75 51.77 17.71
N ASN A 666 79.03 53.05 17.38
CA ASN A 666 78.68 53.81 16.09
C ASN A 666 79.73 54.04 14.91
N THR A 667 79.30 54.42 13.66
CA THR A 667 80.08 54.58 12.35
C THR A 667 79.49 55.56 11.26
N SER A 668 80.05 55.66 9.99
CA SER A 668 79.57 56.52 8.86
C SER A 668 79.92 56.10 7.38
N LEU A 669 79.32 56.73 6.33
CA LEU A 669 79.47 56.43 4.87
C LEU A 669 79.55 57.68 3.94
N THR A 670 80.13 57.56 2.73
CA THR A 670 80.09 58.57 1.62
C THR A 670 80.08 57.89 0.22
N PRO A 671 79.69 58.57 -0.90
CA PRO A 671 79.16 59.92 -1.03
C PRO A 671 77.69 60.05 -0.64
N SER A 672 76.96 58.93 -0.63
CA SER A 672 75.57 58.78 -0.19
C SER A 672 75.40 57.35 0.30
N ASN A 673 74.41 57.10 1.15
CA ASN A 673 73.94 55.76 1.48
C ASN A 673 72.60 55.42 0.80
N ASN A 674 72.24 56.17 -0.25
CA ASN A 674 71.06 55.97 -1.08
C ASN A 674 71.37 56.33 -2.55
N TYR A 675 70.98 55.46 -3.49
CA TYR A 675 71.09 55.63 -4.95
C TYR A 675 69.89 55.00 -5.67
N ASN A 676 69.59 55.40 -6.90
CA ASN A 676 68.45 54.87 -7.68
C ASN A 676 68.84 54.65 -9.16
N PHE A 677 68.52 53.47 -9.67
CA PHE A 677 68.80 53.00 -11.03
C PHE A 677 67.69 53.29 -12.06
N GLY A 678 66.44 53.49 -11.63
CA GLY A 678 65.28 53.63 -12.51
C GLY A 678 64.61 52.29 -12.87
N GLU A 679 63.93 52.25 -14.03
CA GLU A 679 63.25 51.07 -14.58
C GLU A 679 64.19 50.24 -15.45
N ILE A 680 64.22 48.93 -15.20
CA ILE A 680 65.09 47.94 -15.84
C ILE A 680 64.25 46.67 -16.18
N ILE A 681 64.53 46.01 -17.30
CA ILE A 681 63.82 44.78 -17.68
C ILE A 681 64.41 43.58 -16.91
N ARG A 682 63.55 42.65 -16.49
CA ARG A 682 63.91 41.43 -15.75
C ARG A 682 64.87 40.56 -16.59
N GLY A 683 66.18 40.68 -16.32
CA GLY A 683 67.28 40.04 -17.08
C GLY A 683 68.54 40.91 -17.20
N ASP A 684 68.42 42.23 -17.06
CA ASP A 684 69.53 43.19 -17.16
C ASP A 684 70.36 43.32 -15.86
N LEU A 685 71.51 44.01 -15.94
CA LEU A 685 72.46 44.25 -14.84
C LEU A 685 72.55 45.73 -14.40
N ALA A 686 72.87 45.99 -13.13
CA ALA A 686 73.05 47.34 -12.56
C ALA A 686 74.25 47.42 -11.58
N SER A 687 74.86 48.60 -11.33
CA SER A 687 76.08 48.72 -10.47
C SER A 687 76.32 50.08 -9.80
N TYR A 688 76.86 50.11 -8.57
CA TYR A 688 77.10 51.32 -7.74
C TYR A 688 78.38 51.25 -6.86
N THR A 689 78.99 52.39 -6.50
CA THR A 689 80.29 52.49 -5.76
C THR A 689 80.28 53.54 -4.64
N PHE A 690 80.93 53.27 -3.50
CA PHE A 690 80.92 54.08 -2.27
C PHE A 690 82.19 53.92 -1.39
N ASN A 691 82.27 54.62 -0.24
CA ASN A 691 83.36 54.56 0.75
C ASN A 691 82.86 54.52 2.22
N TYR A 692 83.54 53.78 3.11
CA TYR A 692 83.11 53.48 4.50
C TYR A 692 84.15 53.86 5.59
N SER A 693 83.68 54.49 6.68
CA SER A 693 84.55 55.03 7.75
C SER A 693 83.89 55.10 9.14
N ASP A 694 84.66 55.39 10.19
CA ASP A 694 84.09 55.68 11.52
C ASP A 694 83.53 57.12 11.63
N ILE A 695 82.93 57.49 12.77
CA ILE A 695 82.39 58.86 12.99
C ILE A 695 83.48 59.94 13.17
N LEU A 696 84.75 59.57 13.08
CA LEU A 696 85.91 60.48 13.10
C LEU A 696 86.60 60.56 11.72
N GLY A 697 86.05 59.88 10.70
CA GLY A 697 86.55 59.89 9.32
C GLY A 697 87.70 58.91 9.04
N ASN A 698 87.98 57.95 9.93
CA ASN A 698 88.98 56.92 9.67
C ASN A 698 88.38 55.82 8.78
N ALA A 699 88.94 55.61 7.59
CA ALA A 699 88.49 54.55 6.67
C ALA A 699 88.56 53.16 7.32
N ILE A 700 87.49 52.37 7.20
CA ILE A 700 87.39 51.04 7.79
C ILE A 700 87.73 50.00 6.70
N LEU A 701 88.92 49.42 6.80
CA LEU A 701 89.43 48.40 5.87
C LEU A 701 88.96 46.98 6.26
N GLY A 702 88.81 46.11 5.26
CA GLY A 702 88.34 44.73 5.48
C GLY A 702 86.90 44.68 5.97
N ALA A 703 86.09 45.68 5.61
CA ALA A 703 84.69 45.72 5.96
C ALA A 703 83.93 44.59 5.26
N THR A 704 83.08 43.89 6.00
CA THR A 704 82.19 42.89 5.40
C THR A 704 80.99 43.62 4.85
N ILE A 705 80.82 43.59 3.53
CA ILE A 705 79.56 43.96 2.87
C ILE A 705 78.66 42.74 2.93
N GLN A 706 77.67 42.81 3.81
CA GLN A 706 76.65 41.78 3.97
C GLN A 706 75.37 42.24 3.29
N GLU A 707 74.81 41.38 2.44
CA GLU A 707 73.47 41.53 1.88
C GLU A 707 72.45 41.49 3.03
N VAL A 708 71.58 42.51 3.15
CA VAL A 708 70.58 42.61 4.25
C VAL A 708 69.19 42.28 3.76
N SER A 709 68.86 42.89 2.62
CA SER A 709 67.59 42.77 1.95
C SER A 709 67.88 43.04 0.48
N LEU A 710 68.47 42.06 -0.19
CA LEU A 710 68.30 41.95 -1.63
C LEU A 710 66.89 41.42 -1.91
N PRO A 711 66.23 41.90 -2.96
CA PRO A 711 65.05 41.23 -3.51
C PRO A 711 65.36 39.75 -3.77
N SER A 712 64.41 38.86 -3.47
CA SER A 712 64.63 37.42 -3.67
C SER A 712 65.03 37.13 -5.12
N GLY A 713 66.09 36.36 -5.31
CA GLY A 713 66.67 36.06 -6.62
C GLY A 713 67.61 37.14 -7.18
N MET A 714 67.78 38.29 -6.52
CA MET A 714 68.79 39.27 -6.95
C MET A 714 70.14 38.82 -6.42
N VAL A 715 71.05 38.44 -7.32
CA VAL A 715 72.43 38.12 -6.95
C VAL A 715 73.21 39.42 -6.95
N SER A 716 73.97 39.70 -5.89
CA SER A 716 74.96 40.79 -5.91
C SER A 716 76.39 40.26 -6.01
N ASN A 717 77.26 41.09 -6.60
CA ASN A 717 78.69 40.83 -6.68
C ASN A 717 79.45 42.03 -6.08
N PRO A 718 79.62 42.08 -4.74
CA PRO A 718 80.30 43.18 -4.08
C PRO A 718 81.82 42.97 -4.02
N PHE A 719 82.61 44.01 -4.32
CA PHE A 719 84.08 43.94 -4.30
C PHE A 719 84.75 45.25 -3.85
N GLU A 720 85.95 45.14 -3.26
CA GLU A 720 86.80 46.31 -2.91
C GLU A 720 87.46 46.88 -4.18
N GLU A 721 87.39 48.19 -4.36
CA GLU A 721 87.87 48.84 -5.59
C GLU A 721 89.40 48.99 -5.56
N GLY A 722 90.09 48.37 -6.54
CA GLY A 722 91.54 48.29 -6.62
C GLY A 722 92.27 49.60 -6.93
N GLY A 723 92.21 50.59 -6.02
CA GLY A 723 92.93 51.85 -6.15
C GLY A 723 92.86 52.83 -4.97
N ALA A 724 91.84 52.74 -4.10
CA ALA A 724 91.62 53.71 -3.02
C ALA A 724 91.21 53.03 -1.69
N PRO A 725 91.84 53.35 -0.53
CA PRO A 725 91.52 52.70 0.73
C PRO A 725 90.05 52.91 1.19
N GLY A 726 89.32 51.82 1.37
CA GLY A 726 87.93 51.82 1.87
C GLY A 726 86.85 52.07 0.81
N ASN A 727 87.20 52.05 -0.48
CA ASN A 727 86.23 52.10 -1.59
C ASN A 727 85.69 50.71 -1.94
N TYR A 728 84.38 50.62 -2.20
CA TYR A 728 83.70 49.36 -2.54
C TYR A 728 82.64 49.56 -3.63
N THR A 729 82.46 48.55 -4.48
CA THR A 729 81.45 48.49 -5.55
C THR A 729 80.50 47.32 -5.31
N ILE A 730 79.24 47.48 -5.77
CA ILE A 730 78.18 46.47 -5.78
C ILE A 730 77.64 46.38 -7.21
N GLU A 731 77.66 45.20 -7.80
CA GLU A 731 76.89 44.88 -9.01
C GLU A 731 75.63 44.06 -8.63
N LEU A 732 74.56 44.14 -9.42
CA LEU A 732 73.25 43.50 -9.21
C LEU A 732 72.79 42.79 -10.49
N ASP A 733 72.39 41.53 -10.38
CA ASP A 733 71.78 40.72 -11.43
C ASP A 733 70.26 40.59 -11.21
N THR A 734 69.45 41.02 -12.19
CA THR A 734 67.98 40.98 -12.09
C THR A 734 67.33 39.68 -12.60
N SER A 735 68.10 38.73 -13.14
CA SER A 735 67.58 37.58 -13.92
C SER A 735 66.63 36.65 -13.18
N ASN A 736 66.72 36.56 -11.86
CA ASN A 736 65.83 35.72 -11.02
C ASN A 736 64.94 36.56 -10.09
N VAL A 737 64.91 37.89 -10.27
CA VAL A 737 64.18 38.80 -9.40
C VAL A 737 62.73 38.88 -9.81
N GLN A 738 61.85 39.00 -8.82
CA GLN A 738 60.44 39.26 -9.05
C GLN A 738 60.23 40.61 -9.77
N ALA A 739 59.36 40.73 -10.76
CA ALA A 739 59.06 42.05 -11.35
C ALA A 739 58.01 42.81 -10.50
N SER A 740 58.06 44.14 -10.50
CA SER A 740 57.22 45.00 -9.64
C SER A 740 57.16 46.44 -10.14
N ALA A 741 55.95 47.00 -10.17
CA ALA A 741 55.73 48.44 -10.42
C ALA A 741 56.17 49.33 -9.23
N SER A 742 56.40 48.74 -8.05
CA SER A 742 57.07 49.42 -6.93
C SER A 742 58.57 49.14 -6.98
N ALA A 743 59.38 50.19 -6.87
CA ALA A 743 60.84 50.05 -6.86
C ALA A 743 61.32 49.22 -5.66
N TYR A 744 62.10 48.18 -5.94
CA TYR A 744 62.85 47.46 -4.93
C TYR A 744 63.88 48.37 -4.28
N THR A 745 64.19 48.11 -3.01
CA THR A 745 65.30 48.73 -2.30
C THR A 745 66.25 47.63 -1.84
N CYS A 746 67.39 47.51 -2.50
CA CYS A 746 68.44 46.55 -2.20
C CYS A 746 69.30 47.11 -1.06
N ILE A 747 69.22 46.49 0.11
CA ILE A 747 69.85 46.99 1.33
C ILE A 747 71.14 46.22 1.62
N PHE A 748 72.22 46.96 1.87
CA PHE A 748 73.57 46.45 2.15
C PHE A 748 74.10 46.95 3.48
N ASN A 749 74.55 46.02 4.32
CA ASN A 749 75.13 46.23 5.64
C ASN A 749 76.65 46.23 5.49
N ILE A 750 77.29 47.37 5.71
CA ILE A 750 78.75 47.46 5.70
C ILE A 750 79.21 47.51 7.15
N THR A 751 79.86 46.45 7.61
CA THR A 751 80.11 46.20 9.03
C THR A 751 81.55 45.78 9.33
N ALA A 752 81.94 45.94 10.60
CA ALA A 752 83.21 45.49 11.15
C ALA A 752 83.03 45.15 12.64
N ILE A 753 83.87 44.26 13.18
CA ILE A 753 83.72 43.75 14.56
C ILE A 753 83.78 44.91 15.58
N GLY A 754 82.77 44.99 16.45
CA GLY A 754 82.66 46.03 17.49
C GLY A 754 82.32 47.43 16.95
N LYS A 755 81.69 47.50 15.76
CA LYS A 755 81.28 48.75 15.09
C LYS A 755 79.82 48.66 14.63
N GLN A 756 79.17 49.82 14.51
CA GLN A 756 77.83 49.93 13.94
C GLN A 756 77.93 49.57 12.47
N THR A 757 76.95 48.81 12.03
CA THR A 757 76.75 48.53 10.64
C THR A 757 76.14 49.76 9.97
N GLN A 758 76.75 50.22 8.87
CA GLN A 758 76.14 51.24 8.02
C GLN A 758 75.27 50.60 6.94
N ILE A 759 74.23 51.32 6.53
CA ILE A 759 73.16 50.79 5.68
C ILE A 759 73.11 51.58 4.37
N ILE A 760 73.45 50.94 3.25
CA ILE A 760 73.26 51.45 1.88
C ILE A 760 71.94 50.93 1.32
N ASN A 761 71.25 51.78 0.57
CA ASN A 761 69.97 51.51 -0.09
C ASN A 761 70.11 51.77 -1.59
N LEU A 762 69.98 50.74 -2.43
CA LEU A 762 70.00 50.89 -3.89
C LEU A 762 68.60 50.64 -4.44
N ILE A 763 68.00 51.62 -5.10
CA ILE A 763 66.61 51.58 -5.55
C ILE A 763 66.55 51.18 -7.03
N ILE A 764 65.68 50.22 -7.39
CA ILE A 764 65.54 49.69 -8.76
C ILE A 764 64.11 49.20 -9.02
N THR A 765 63.47 49.65 -10.11
CA THR A 765 62.16 49.13 -10.56
C THR A 765 62.39 48.08 -11.64
N ILE A 766 61.71 46.93 -11.55
CA ILE A 766 61.90 45.81 -12.49
C ILE A 766 60.59 45.53 -13.21
N THR A 767 60.58 45.59 -14.54
CA THR A 767 59.37 45.41 -15.36
C THR A 767 59.18 43.97 -15.83
N GLN A 768 57.92 43.56 -16.05
CA GLN A 768 57.55 42.18 -16.45
C GLN A 768 58.07 41.84 -17.86
N ALA A 769 58.51 40.59 -18.05
CA ALA A 769 58.81 40.05 -19.37
C ALA A 769 57.51 39.68 -20.13
N GLN A 770 57.51 39.90 -21.44
CA GLN A 770 56.40 39.52 -22.33
C GLN A 770 56.42 38.02 -22.63
N THR A 771 55.25 37.47 -22.95
CA THR A 771 55.08 36.01 -23.12
C THR A 771 54.24 35.63 -24.33
N SER A 772 54.35 34.35 -24.70
CA SER A 772 53.39 33.67 -25.57
C SER A 772 53.05 32.27 -25.04
N LEU A 773 51.88 31.76 -25.43
CA LEU A 773 51.35 30.44 -25.09
C LEU A 773 50.95 29.70 -26.36
N SER A 774 51.24 28.39 -26.45
CA SER A 774 50.71 27.52 -27.51
C SER A 774 50.35 26.13 -26.99
N ILE A 775 49.15 25.65 -27.31
CA ILE A 775 48.71 24.28 -27.04
C ILE A 775 49.28 23.35 -28.12
N ASN A 776 50.11 22.41 -27.68
CA ASN A 776 50.88 21.50 -28.53
C ASN A 776 50.18 20.16 -28.74
N SER A 777 49.48 19.64 -27.73
CA SER A 777 48.72 18.39 -27.81
C SER A 777 47.52 18.36 -26.85
N TYR A 778 46.50 17.58 -27.18
CA TYR A 778 45.37 17.25 -26.30
C TYR A 778 44.65 15.98 -26.81
N ILE A 779 43.92 15.30 -25.93
CA ILE A 779 43.08 14.15 -26.30
C ILE A 779 41.77 14.68 -26.91
N GLY A 780 41.45 14.30 -28.15
CA GLY A 780 40.29 14.85 -28.88
C GLY A 780 38.93 14.18 -28.59
N ILE A 781 38.93 12.96 -28.02
CA ILE A 781 37.74 12.21 -27.59
C ILE A 781 38.06 11.52 -26.27
N LEU A 782 37.22 11.69 -25.24
CA LEU A 782 37.33 11.03 -23.94
C LEU A 782 36.01 10.34 -23.58
N ASN A 783 36.06 9.15 -22.96
CA ASN A 783 34.87 8.52 -22.39
C ASN A 783 34.65 9.06 -20.98
N ARG A 784 33.42 9.50 -20.65
CA ARG A 784 33.05 9.93 -19.29
C ARG A 784 33.40 8.86 -18.23
N LYS A 785 33.18 7.58 -18.54
CA LYS A 785 33.49 6.44 -17.67
C LYS A 785 34.96 6.32 -17.29
N ASP A 786 35.89 6.71 -18.17
CA ASP A 786 37.31 6.59 -17.85
C ASP A 786 37.72 7.58 -16.75
N GLY A 787 36.92 8.63 -16.48
CA GLY A 787 37.00 9.43 -15.25
C GLY A 787 38.31 10.20 -15.05
N PHE A 788 39.13 10.31 -16.09
CA PHE A 788 40.41 10.98 -16.05
C PHE A 788 40.38 12.25 -16.90
N ASP A 789 40.85 13.31 -16.25
CA ASP A 789 41.05 14.68 -16.71
C ASP A 789 41.40 14.84 -18.19
N GLN A 790 40.94 15.94 -18.78
CA GLN A 790 41.43 16.37 -20.08
C GLN A 790 42.90 16.76 -19.97
N GLN A 791 43.76 15.87 -20.45
CA GLN A 791 45.17 16.12 -20.60
C GLN A 791 45.43 17.06 -21.78
N ILE A 792 46.23 18.08 -21.53
CA ILE A 792 46.67 19.12 -22.46
C ILE A 792 48.18 19.26 -22.29
N GLU A 793 48.92 19.43 -23.37
CA GLU A 793 50.34 19.81 -23.34
C GLU A 793 50.49 21.18 -24.01
N PHE A 794 51.12 22.12 -23.32
CA PHE A 794 51.34 23.48 -23.82
C PHE A 794 52.79 23.93 -23.61
N PHE A 795 53.20 24.95 -24.37
CA PHE A 795 54.47 25.66 -24.21
C PHE A 795 54.20 27.12 -23.85
N PHE A 796 54.88 27.62 -22.82
CA PHE A 796 54.79 29.00 -22.31
C PHE A 796 56.18 29.62 -22.27
N ASN A 797 56.35 30.74 -22.99
CA ASN A 797 57.65 31.23 -23.46
C ASN A 797 57.83 32.73 -23.22
N ASP A 798 58.99 33.13 -22.72
CA ASP A 798 59.45 34.52 -22.61
C ASP A 798 59.87 35.02 -24.00
N THR A 799 59.19 36.05 -24.51
CA THR A 799 59.44 36.60 -25.84
C THR A 799 60.49 37.71 -25.87
N ASP A 800 60.92 38.21 -24.71
CA ASP A 800 61.95 39.25 -24.60
C ASP A 800 63.35 38.62 -24.43
N ASN A 801 63.43 37.47 -23.75
CA ASN A 801 64.67 36.71 -23.51
C ASN A 801 64.83 35.44 -24.40
N GLU A 802 63.87 35.14 -25.29
CA GLU A 802 63.81 33.93 -26.14
C GLU A 802 63.89 32.56 -25.40
N GLU A 803 63.46 32.50 -24.13
CA GLU A 803 63.59 31.32 -23.26
C GLU A 803 62.25 30.76 -22.74
N GLY A 804 62.20 29.47 -22.42
CA GLY A 804 60.99 28.81 -21.91
C GLY A 804 60.75 29.12 -20.43
N VAL A 805 59.55 29.57 -20.05
CA VAL A 805 59.28 30.07 -18.67
C VAL A 805 59.27 28.91 -17.65
N PRO A 806 60.16 28.89 -16.63
CA PRO A 806 60.22 27.82 -15.64
C PRO A 806 59.27 28.07 -14.45
N GLY A 807 58.77 26.98 -13.85
CA GLY A 807 58.05 27.01 -12.57
C GLY A 807 56.79 27.88 -12.58
N VAL A 808 55.94 27.77 -13.61
CA VAL A 808 54.55 28.27 -13.55
C VAL A 808 53.80 27.52 -12.44
N PRO A 809 53.23 28.21 -11.43
CA PRO A 809 52.41 27.56 -10.42
C PRO A 809 50.98 27.33 -10.95
N MET A 810 50.33 26.27 -10.47
CA MET A 810 48.96 25.91 -10.87
C MET A 810 47.95 27.06 -10.63
N SER A 811 48.14 27.86 -9.57
CA SER A 811 47.32 29.03 -9.23
C SER A 811 47.26 30.10 -10.32
N ASN A 812 48.27 30.17 -11.19
CA ASN A 812 48.39 31.19 -12.22
C ASN A 812 47.94 30.66 -13.59
N ILE A 813 47.31 29.48 -13.61
CA ILE A 813 46.60 28.93 -14.76
C ILE A 813 45.11 28.97 -14.43
N THR A 814 44.32 29.58 -15.31
CA THR A 814 42.86 29.48 -15.25
C THR A 814 42.35 28.86 -16.54
N VAL A 815 41.58 27.78 -16.43
CA VAL A 815 40.90 27.14 -17.56
C VAL A 815 39.41 27.48 -17.50
N THR A 816 38.88 28.08 -18.55
CA THR A 816 37.48 28.53 -18.63
C THR A 816 36.73 27.74 -19.69
N ASP A 817 35.55 27.25 -19.35
CA ASP A 817 34.61 26.64 -20.29
C ASP A 817 33.85 27.73 -21.07
N ASN A 818 34.06 27.78 -22.37
CA ASN A 818 33.53 28.84 -23.24
C ASN A 818 32.00 28.79 -23.42
N GLN A 819 31.32 27.71 -23.02
CA GLN A 819 29.86 27.61 -23.10
C GLN A 819 29.17 28.09 -21.83
N THR A 820 29.80 27.94 -20.68
CA THR A 820 29.22 28.31 -19.37
C THR A 820 29.85 29.56 -18.75
N GLY A 821 31.04 29.96 -19.19
CA GLY A 821 31.86 30.97 -18.52
C GLY A 821 32.47 30.50 -17.19
N GLY A 822 32.25 29.23 -16.80
CA GLY A 822 32.74 28.67 -15.55
C GLY A 822 34.23 28.31 -15.62
N SER A 823 34.97 28.60 -14.55
CA SER A 823 36.32 28.07 -14.36
C SER A 823 36.26 26.56 -14.08
N ARG A 824 37.21 25.80 -14.63
CA ARG A 824 37.33 24.34 -14.47
C ARG A 824 38.48 24.02 -13.51
N PRO A 825 38.30 23.09 -12.55
CA PRO A 825 39.38 22.70 -11.63
C PRO A 825 40.57 22.12 -12.39
N ILE A 826 41.77 22.39 -11.89
CA ILE A 826 43.01 21.80 -12.38
C ILE A 826 43.46 20.77 -11.35
N ASN A 827 43.62 19.52 -11.76
CA ASN A 827 43.94 18.42 -10.87
C ASN A 827 45.46 18.18 -10.78
N SER A 828 46.21 18.43 -11.86
CA SER A 828 47.67 18.44 -11.81
C SER A 828 48.30 19.29 -12.92
N LEU A 829 49.41 19.95 -12.58
CA LEU A 829 50.33 20.60 -13.52
C LEU A 829 51.70 19.94 -13.36
N THR A 830 52.28 19.42 -14.44
CA THR A 830 53.61 18.81 -14.43
C THR A 830 54.47 19.35 -15.57
N PRO A 831 55.64 19.96 -15.30
CA PRO A 831 56.58 20.32 -16.36
C PRO A 831 57.19 19.05 -16.98
N PHE A 832 57.46 19.06 -18.29
CA PHE A 832 58.03 17.90 -18.99
C PHE A 832 58.95 18.32 -20.13
N GLY A 833 59.99 17.53 -20.42
CA GLY A 833 60.90 17.82 -21.54
C GLY A 833 61.77 19.06 -21.30
N ALA A 834 61.72 20.03 -22.21
CA ALA A 834 62.49 21.29 -22.13
C ALA A 834 61.72 22.37 -21.32
N THR A 835 62.45 23.33 -20.76
CA THR A 835 61.89 24.47 -20.02
C THR A 835 60.74 25.14 -20.77
N GLY A 836 59.71 25.61 -20.06
CA GLY A 836 58.50 26.18 -20.66
C GLY A 836 57.44 25.17 -21.11
N ASN A 837 57.72 23.86 -21.19
CA ASN A 837 56.74 22.85 -21.58
C ASN A 837 56.02 22.24 -20.36
N TYR A 838 54.68 22.25 -20.40
CA TYR A 838 53.82 21.85 -19.29
C TYR A 838 52.71 20.91 -19.75
N ARG A 839 52.46 19.88 -18.96
CA ARG A 839 51.31 18.99 -19.08
C ARG A 839 50.30 19.32 -17.98
N LEU A 840 49.09 19.63 -18.39
CA LEU A 840 47.99 20.11 -17.59
C LEU A 840 46.85 19.08 -17.64
N ASN A 841 46.37 18.65 -16.48
CA ASN A 841 45.21 17.78 -16.35
C ASN A 841 44.05 18.62 -15.78
N VAL A 842 43.02 18.85 -16.59
CA VAL A 842 41.83 19.64 -16.24
C VAL A 842 40.67 18.71 -15.88
N SER A 843 40.09 18.89 -14.70
CA SER A 843 38.92 18.12 -14.27
C SER A 843 37.76 18.27 -15.25
N LEU A 844 37.11 17.15 -15.53
CA LEU A 844 35.89 17.07 -16.33
C LEU A 844 34.63 16.91 -15.46
N ASP A 845 34.76 17.08 -14.14
CA ASP A 845 33.66 16.97 -13.21
C ASP A 845 32.60 18.05 -13.46
N GLY A 846 31.33 17.63 -13.35
CA GLY A 846 30.18 18.49 -13.64
C GLY A 846 30.01 18.90 -15.11
N LEU A 847 30.87 18.46 -16.05
CA LEU A 847 30.57 18.60 -17.48
C LEU A 847 29.52 17.58 -17.92
N ASN A 848 28.72 17.97 -18.92
CA ASN A 848 27.84 17.04 -19.63
C ASN A 848 28.52 16.48 -20.89
N SER A 849 28.08 15.32 -21.35
CA SER A 849 28.56 14.72 -22.61
C SER A 849 28.24 15.61 -23.82
N GLY A 850 29.22 15.83 -24.70
CA GLY A 850 29.08 16.65 -25.89
C GLY A 850 30.41 17.26 -26.35
N TRP A 851 30.34 18.20 -27.29
CA TRP A 851 31.48 19.03 -27.68
C TRP A 851 31.74 20.09 -26.61
N ILE A 852 32.95 20.10 -26.06
CA ILE A 852 33.43 21.09 -25.09
C ILE A 852 34.51 21.95 -25.77
N GLN A 853 34.54 23.25 -25.45
CA GLN A 853 35.63 24.15 -25.81
C GLN A 853 36.14 24.83 -24.55
N LEU A 854 37.45 24.74 -24.30
CA LEU A 854 38.09 25.37 -23.16
C LEU A 854 39.12 26.41 -23.64
N THR A 855 39.17 27.54 -22.94
CA THR A 855 40.25 28.53 -23.05
C THR A 855 41.21 28.33 -21.88
N VAL A 856 42.50 28.20 -22.16
CA VAL A 856 43.57 28.16 -21.15
C VAL A 856 44.23 29.53 -21.11
N ASN A 857 44.22 30.17 -19.95
CA ASN A 857 44.97 31.39 -19.66
C ASN A 857 46.11 31.04 -18.69
N VAL A 858 47.34 31.39 -19.06
CA VAL A 858 48.54 31.18 -18.24
C VAL A 858 49.20 32.52 -17.99
N SER A 859 49.53 32.81 -16.74
CA SER A 859 50.47 33.87 -16.38
C SER A 859 51.57 33.32 -15.47
N LYS A 860 52.58 34.14 -15.22
CA LYS A 860 53.40 34.01 -14.01
C LYS A 860 53.62 35.39 -13.42
N ASP A 861 52.50 36.05 -13.13
CA ASP A 861 52.48 37.37 -12.49
C ASP A 861 53.20 37.32 -11.11
N PRO A 862 54.00 38.34 -10.76
CA PRO A 862 54.25 39.56 -11.53
C PRO A 862 55.44 39.50 -12.49
N ASP A 863 56.23 38.41 -12.52
CA ASP A 863 57.45 38.28 -13.33
C ASP A 863 57.20 38.32 -14.84
N TYR A 864 56.09 37.68 -15.25
CA TYR A 864 55.73 37.45 -16.64
C TYR A 864 54.27 37.82 -16.87
N ASN A 865 54.00 38.40 -18.04
CA ASN A 865 52.65 38.74 -18.48
C ASN A 865 51.76 37.48 -18.65
N TRP A 866 50.48 37.67 -18.95
CA TRP A 866 49.54 36.58 -19.23
C TRP A 866 49.43 36.28 -20.73
N SER A 867 48.99 35.08 -21.08
CA SER A 867 48.76 34.65 -22.46
C SER A 867 47.67 33.57 -22.54
N ILE A 868 46.90 33.58 -23.63
CA ILE A 868 45.74 32.69 -23.84
C ILE A 868 45.85 31.86 -25.11
N ASP A 869 45.31 30.65 -25.04
CA ASP A 869 45.06 29.77 -26.19
C ASP A 869 43.81 28.90 -25.93
N TYR A 870 43.26 28.25 -26.95
CA TYR A 870 41.99 27.52 -26.86
C TYR A 870 41.98 26.21 -27.64
N PHE A 871 41.19 25.24 -27.18
CA PHE A 871 41.03 23.95 -27.84
C PHE A 871 39.63 23.36 -27.62
N SER A 872 39.26 22.36 -28.43
CA SER A 872 37.95 21.70 -28.38
C SER A 872 38.08 20.18 -28.50
N PHE A 873 37.26 19.45 -27.74
CA PHE A 873 37.22 17.99 -27.70
C PHE A 873 35.78 17.48 -27.51
N TYR A 874 35.56 16.18 -27.71
CA TYR A 874 34.25 15.53 -27.47
C TYR A 874 34.30 14.64 -26.22
N LEU A 875 33.52 15.01 -25.20
CA LEU A 875 33.28 14.19 -24.03
C LEU A 875 32.13 13.22 -24.33
N ARG A 876 32.46 11.96 -24.58
CA ARG A 876 31.53 10.89 -24.92
C ARG A 876 30.76 10.43 -23.68
N GLY A 877 29.46 10.19 -23.84
CA GLY A 877 28.60 9.65 -22.77
C GLY A 877 28.92 8.18 -22.43
N ASN A 878 28.30 7.67 -21.38
CA ASN A 878 28.40 6.26 -21.02
C ASN A 878 27.71 5.37 -22.07
N SER A 879 28.30 4.23 -22.42
CA SER A 879 27.69 3.23 -23.30
C SER A 879 26.50 2.54 -22.63
N THR A 880 25.40 2.39 -23.36
CA THR A 880 24.17 1.74 -22.86
C THR A 880 23.83 0.46 -23.63
N ILE A 881 23.22 -0.49 -22.92
CA ILE A 881 22.48 -1.63 -23.52
C ILE A 881 21.00 -1.51 -23.13
N THR A 882 20.11 -1.98 -23.99
CA THR A 882 18.66 -1.96 -23.75
C THR A 882 18.10 -3.37 -23.71
N THR A 883 17.22 -3.64 -22.74
CA THR A 883 16.57 -4.94 -22.55
C THR A 883 15.06 -4.75 -22.54
N ILE A 884 14.35 -5.35 -23.50
CA ILE A 884 12.88 -5.34 -23.52
C ILE A 884 12.39 -6.38 -22.50
N GLU A 885 11.60 -5.93 -21.52
CA GLU A 885 11.05 -6.80 -20.48
C GLU A 885 9.67 -7.34 -20.86
N SER A 886 8.82 -6.47 -21.44
CA SER A 886 7.53 -6.90 -21.99
C SER A 886 7.02 -5.95 -23.07
N ILE A 887 6.26 -6.48 -24.01
CA ILE A 887 5.34 -5.71 -24.84
C ILE A 887 3.94 -6.29 -24.62
N ARG A 888 2.92 -5.44 -24.56
CA ARG A 888 1.52 -5.76 -24.30
C ARG A 888 0.65 -5.04 -25.33
N ASP A 889 -0.51 -5.58 -25.67
CA ASP A 889 -1.51 -4.85 -26.46
C ASP A 889 -2.45 -4.05 -25.55
N VAL A 890 -2.72 -2.80 -25.92
CA VAL A 890 -3.59 -1.90 -25.13
C VAL A 890 -5.03 -2.36 -25.29
N GLY A 891 -5.51 -3.15 -24.31
CA GLY A 891 -6.85 -3.74 -24.27
C GLY A 891 -6.92 -5.25 -24.54
N GLY A 892 -5.78 -5.94 -24.66
CA GLY A 892 -5.72 -7.40 -24.75
C GLY A 892 -5.33 -8.09 -23.45
N GLN A 893 -5.47 -9.43 -23.40
CA GLN A 893 -5.13 -10.23 -22.22
C GLN A 893 -3.69 -10.78 -22.27
N GLY A 894 -2.72 -9.95 -21.89
CA GLY A 894 -1.42 -10.44 -21.40
C GLY A 894 -0.17 -9.79 -22.00
N VAL A 895 0.97 -10.46 -21.80
CA VAL A 895 2.26 -10.12 -22.40
C VAL A 895 2.41 -10.84 -23.74
N LEU A 896 2.76 -10.09 -24.78
CA LEU A 896 3.04 -10.61 -26.11
C LEU A 896 4.35 -11.41 -26.06
N THR A 897 4.27 -12.73 -26.22
CA THR A 897 5.46 -13.58 -26.31
C THR A 897 6.10 -13.43 -27.70
N PRO A 898 7.36 -12.96 -27.82
CA PRO A 898 8.00 -12.78 -29.12
C PRO A 898 8.55 -14.08 -29.71
N THR A 899 8.52 -14.19 -31.02
CA THR A 899 9.33 -15.17 -31.76
C THR A 899 10.55 -14.46 -32.32
N VAL A 900 11.69 -14.57 -31.62
CA VAL A 900 12.98 -13.92 -32.01
C VAL A 900 12.82 -12.41 -32.20
N LEU A 901 12.40 -11.71 -31.15
CA LEU A 901 12.08 -10.26 -31.13
C LEU A 901 11.02 -9.80 -32.16
N ASN A 902 10.32 -10.72 -32.84
CA ASN A 902 9.11 -10.40 -33.59
C ASN A 902 7.87 -10.62 -32.72
N TYR A 903 7.19 -9.53 -32.40
CA TYR A 903 5.94 -9.48 -31.67
C TYR A 903 4.75 -9.48 -32.65
N SER A 904 3.55 -9.72 -32.16
CA SER A 904 2.36 -9.78 -33.01
C SER A 904 1.15 -9.18 -32.32
N VAL A 905 0.51 -8.21 -32.97
CA VAL A 905 -0.74 -7.59 -32.50
C VAL A 905 -1.76 -7.54 -33.62
N TYR A 906 -3.00 -7.26 -33.26
CA TYR A 906 -4.08 -7.08 -34.23
C TYR A 906 -4.20 -5.63 -34.69
N ILE A 907 -4.60 -5.44 -35.94
CA ILE A 907 -4.83 -4.11 -36.54
C ILE A 907 -5.83 -3.28 -35.73
N GLY A 908 -5.53 -1.99 -35.56
CA GLY A 908 -6.32 -1.07 -34.76
C GLY A 908 -6.09 -1.18 -33.25
N LEU A 909 -4.89 -1.59 -32.82
CA LEU A 909 -4.44 -1.57 -31.42
C LEU A 909 -3.14 -0.78 -31.27
N ASN A 910 -2.97 -0.16 -30.10
CA ASN A 910 -1.68 0.36 -29.63
C ASN A 910 -0.92 -0.72 -28.84
N ILE A 911 0.39 -0.55 -28.72
CA ILE A 911 1.22 -1.35 -27.81
C ILE A 911 1.63 -0.55 -26.58
N ASN A 912 1.73 -1.23 -25.45
CA ASN A 912 2.45 -0.75 -24.27
C ASN A 912 3.76 -1.56 -24.16
N ILE A 913 4.90 -0.89 -23.97
CA ILE A 913 6.22 -1.51 -23.82
C ILE A 913 6.75 -1.23 -22.41
N ASN A 914 7.52 -2.17 -21.86
CA ASN A 914 8.41 -1.96 -20.72
C ASN A 914 9.81 -2.44 -21.09
N PHE A 915 10.83 -1.62 -20.81
CA PHE A 915 12.23 -1.93 -21.07
C PHE A 915 13.15 -1.28 -20.03
N THR A 916 14.33 -1.86 -19.83
CA THR A 916 15.40 -1.26 -19.03
C THR A 916 16.53 -0.78 -19.93
N ILE A 917 17.20 0.28 -19.50
CA ILE A 917 18.48 0.74 -20.05
C ILE A 917 19.51 0.48 -18.96
N GLN A 918 20.62 -0.17 -19.30
CA GLN A 918 21.71 -0.47 -18.38
C GLN A 918 23.01 0.21 -18.83
N ASP A 919 23.74 0.74 -17.87
CA ASP A 919 25.04 1.37 -18.05
C ASP A 919 26.11 0.27 -18.19
N THR A 920 26.45 -0.10 -19.43
CA THR A 920 27.50 -1.11 -19.69
C THR A 920 28.89 -0.65 -19.26
N ASP A 921 29.03 0.63 -18.93
CA ASP A 921 30.26 1.26 -18.53
C ASP A 921 30.43 1.24 -16.99
N TYR A 922 29.35 1.33 -16.21
CA TYR A 922 29.31 1.15 -14.76
C TYR A 922 28.41 -0.03 -14.35
N GLY A 923 29.02 -1.18 -14.08
CA GLY A 923 28.37 -2.34 -13.44
C GLY A 923 27.33 -3.12 -14.26
N ASN A 924 26.78 -2.54 -15.35
CA ASN A 924 25.45 -2.83 -15.89
C ASN A 924 24.32 -2.37 -14.95
N ASP A 925 24.57 -1.32 -14.17
CA ASP A 925 23.57 -0.68 -13.31
C ASP A 925 22.43 -0.08 -14.15
N ILE A 926 21.23 -0.02 -13.58
CA ILE A 926 20.06 0.51 -14.29
C ILE A 926 20.17 2.04 -14.38
N VAL A 927 20.01 2.56 -15.60
CA VAL A 927 19.99 4.00 -15.87
C VAL A 927 18.64 4.56 -15.39
N THR A 928 18.64 5.31 -14.29
CA THR A 928 17.40 5.77 -13.64
C THR A 928 16.95 7.18 -14.06
N GLY A 929 15.67 7.47 -13.85
CA GLY A 929 15.02 8.72 -14.20
C GLY A 929 14.70 8.86 -15.69
N ASP A 930 13.86 9.82 -16.03
CA ASP A 930 13.36 9.99 -17.40
C ASP A 930 14.46 10.38 -18.42
N ALA A 931 14.16 10.19 -19.70
CA ALA A 931 15.01 10.59 -20.82
C ALA A 931 14.72 12.03 -21.26
N ASN A 932 15.62 12.63 -22.05
CA ASN A 932 15.39 13.95 -22.64
C ASN A 932 14.46 13.89 -23.86
N SER A 933 14.41 12.75 -24.58
CA SER A 933 13.41 12.51 -25.63
C SER A 933 13.34 11.04 -26.05
N TYR A 934 12.16 10.61 -26.53
CA TYR A 934 11.91 9.31 -27.14
C TYR A 934 11.40 9.46 -28.59
N THR A 935 12.15 8.95 -29.57
CA THR A 935 11.75 8.97 -30.99
C THR A 935 11.50 7.54 -31.49
N ALA A 936 10.24 7.13 -31.56
CA ALA A 936 9.82 5.83 -32.08
C ALA A 936 9.68 5.87 -33.62
N ASN A 937 10.73 5.47 -34.33
CA ASN A 937 10.72 5.33 -35.79
C ASN A 937 10.19 3.95 -36.20
N TYR A 938 9.57 3.86 -37.38
CA TYR A 938 9.18 2.58 -37.99
C TYR A 938 9.51 2.53 -39.49
N TYR A 939 9.76 1.33 -40.01
CA TYR A 939 9.67 1.04 -41.44
C TYR A 939 9.08 -0.36 -41.69
N GLU A 940 8.34 -0.52 -42.78
CA GLU A 940 7.80 -1.82 -43.18
C GLU A 940 8.89 -2.69 -43.82
N ILE A 941 9.12 -3.90 -43.30
CA ILE A 941 10.18 -4.79 -43.77
C ILE A 941 9.90 -5.28 -45.21
N SER A 942 8.63 -5.47 -45.56
CA SER A 942 8.17 -5.82 -46.91
C SER A 942 8.19 -4.65 -47.90
N ASN A 943 8.22 -3.40 -47.41
CA ASN A 943 8.20 -2.20 -48.23
C ASN A 943 8.87 -1.01 -47.49
N PRO A 944 10.21 -0.90 -47.48
CA PRO A 944 10.91 0.13 -46.69
C PRO A 944 10.62 1.59 -47.08
N ILE A 945 9.87 1.83 -48.16
CA ILE A 945 9.35 3.17 -48.52
C ILE A 945 8.21 3.57 -47.56
N ASN A 946 7.47 2.61 -46.99
CA ASN A 946 6.49 2.82 -45.93
C ASN A 946 7.21 2.94 -44.58
N GLN A 947 7.64 4.15 -44.25
CA GLN A 947 8.38 4.49 -43.04
C GLN A 947 7.90 5.82 -42.44
N GLY A 948 8.12 6.02 -41.15
CA GLY A 948 7.72 7.24 -40.45
C GLY A 948 8.01 7.22 -38.95
N ILE A 949 7.40 8.16 -38.23
CA ILE A 949 7.49 8.29 -36.77
C ILE A 949 6.13 7.93 -36.15
N LEU A 950 6.14 7.09 -35.12
CA LEU A 950 4.99 6.79 -34.29
C LEU A 950 4.94 7.79 -33.13
N SER A 951 3.76 8.37 -32.87
CA SER A 951 3.55 9.09 -31.61
C SER A 951 3.66 8.10 -30.45
N ASN A 952 4.27 8.55 -29.36
CA ASN A 952 4.47 7.75 -28.16
C ASN A 952 4.24 8.62 -26.91
N ALA A 953 3.92 7.95 -25.81
CA ALA A 953 3.88 8.51 -24.48
C ALA A 953 4.67 7.52 -23.61
N LEU A 954 6.00 7.68 -23.63
CA LEU A 954 6.95 6.91 -22.85
C LEU A 954 7.44 7.74 -21.66
N ASP A 955 7.58 7.09 -20.50
CA ASP A 955 8.06 7.66 -19.24
C ASP A 955 9.02 6.68 -18.52
N PHE A 956 9.56 7.10 -17.39
CA PHE A 956 10.33 6.26 -16.47
C PHE A 956 9.55 6.07 -15.17
N ASP A 957 9.27 4.82 -14.77
CA ASP A 957 8.65 4.52 -13.48
C ASP A 957 9.70 4.29 -12.38
N LEU A 958 9.74 5.22 -11.43
CA LEU A 958 10.55 5.14 -10.20
C LEU A 958 10.23 3.90 -9.34
N ASN A 959 9.02 3.34 -9.44
CA ASN A 959 8.60 2.18 -8.64
C ASN A 959 9.16 0.86 -9.18
N THR A 960 9.39 0.76 -10.49
CA THR A 960 9.92 -0.46 -11.15
C THR A 960 11.34 -0.29 -11.68
N ASN A 961 11.90 0.92 -11.62
CA ASN A 961 13.16 1.30 -12.27
C ASN A 961 13.21 0.94 -13.76
N SER A 962 12.11 1.16 -14.49
CA SER A 962 11.99 0.78 -15.90
C SER A 962 11.33 1.86 -16.74
N TYR A 963 11.69 1.89 -18.02
CA TYR A 963 11.12 2.78 -19.03
C TYR A 963 9.89 2.12 -19.64
N ARG A 964 8.74 2.80 -19.60
CA ARG A 964 7.48 2.21 -20.06
C ARG A 964 6.62 3.19 -20.84
N GLY A 965 5.50 2.69 -21.36
CA GLY A 965 4.42 3.53 -21.88
C GLY A 965 3.90 3.07 -23.24
N ILE A 966 3.14 3.94 -23.90
CA ILE A 966 2.32 3.58 -25.06
C ILE A 966 2.97 4.07 -26.37
N ILE A 967 3.00 3.21 -27.39
CA ILE A 967 3.38 3.56 -28.76
C ILE A 967 2.15 3.41 -29.66
N SER A 968 1.89 4.44 -30.48
CA SER A 968 0.66 4.58 -31.24
C SER A 968 0.66 3.80 -32.56
N THR A 969 0.53 2.48 -32.48
CA THR A 969 0.49 1.57 -33.64
C THR A 969 -0.88 1.47 -34.34
N LEU A 970 -1.92 2.13 -33.82
CA LEU A 970 -3.28 2.20 -34.39
C LEU A 970 -3.35 2.45 -35.91
N ASN A 971 -2.46 3.30 -36.44
CA ASN A 971 -2.46 3.74 -37.84
C ASN A 971 -1.62 2.85 -38.78
N LEU A 972 -0.97 1.80 -38.27
CA LEU A 972 -0.20 0.88 -39.10
C LEU A 972 -1.12 -0.08 -39.86
N GLY A 973 -0.78 -0.33 -41.12
CA GLY A 973 -1.47 -1.29 -41.98
C GLY A 973 -1.16 -2.75 -41.62
N LEU A 974 -1.67 -3.69 -42.41
CA LEU A 974 -1.25 -5.09 -42.32
C LEU A 974 0.16 -5.24 -42.90
N GLY A 975 1.10 -5.75 -42.10
CA GLY A 975 2.50 -5.86 -42.49
C GLY A 975 3.37 -6.34 -41.33
N THR A 976 4.69 -6.36 -41.53
CA THR A 976 5.65 -6.47 -40.43
C THR A 976 6.57 -5.26 -40.48
N TYR A 977 6.63 -4.55 -39.36
CA TYR A 977 7.37 -3.31 -39.22
C TYR A 977 8.56 -3.53 -38.28
N ALA A 978 9.73 -3.03 -38.65
CA ALA A 978 10.81 -2.84 -37.71
C ALA A 978 10.57 -1.51 -36.99
N ILE A 979 10.49 -1.55 -35.65
CA ILE A 979 10.34 -0.37 -34.80
C ILE A 979 11.67 -0.14 -34.10
N ASN A 980 12.16 1.10 -34.16
CA ASN A 980 13.36 1.55 -33.47
C ASN A 980 13.01 2.77 -32.61
N ILE A 981 13.01 2.60 -31.29
CA ILE A 981 12.87 3.70 -30.33
C ILE A 981 14.27 4.20 -30.01
N SER A 982 14.62 5.37 -30.53
CA SER A 982 15.85 6.07 -30.15
C SER A 982 15.58 6.89 -28.89
N ILE A 983 16.36 6.64 -27.84
CA ILE A 983 16.29 7.34 -26.55
C ILE A 983 17.53 8.22 -26.41
N LEU A 984 17.33 9.50 -26.14
CA LEU A 984 18.40 10.45 -25.82
C LEU A 984 18.30 10.81 -24.33
N LYS A 985 19.36 10.55 -23.57
CA LYS A 985 19.47 10.90 -22.15
C LYS A 985 20.82 11.56 -21.89
N THR A 986 20.81 12.65 -21.14
CA THR A 986 22.01 13.43 -20.80
C THR A 986 23.05 12.53 -20.14
N ASN A 987 24.32 12.64 -20.59
CA ASN A 987 25.48 11.85 -20.14
C ASN A 987 25.53 10.38 -20.59
N TYR A 988 24.62 9.97 -21.46
CA TYR A 988 24.61 8.65 -22.10
C TYR A 988 24.68 8.76 -23.63
N GLU A 989 25.35 7.81 -24.28
CA GLU A 989 25.26 7.67 -25.73
C GLU A 989 23.88 7.13 -26.13
N GLN A 990 23.37 7.52 -27.30
CA GLN A 990 21.99 7.25 -27.73
C GLN A 990 21.62 5.76 -27.67
N SER A 991 20.78 5.39 -26.70
CA SER A 991 20.21 4.06 -26.58
C SER A 991 19.19 3.82 -27.70
N ASN A 992 19.06 2.58 -28.16
CA ASN A 992 18.07 2.22 -29.17
C ASN A 992 17.38 0.91 -28.77
N VAL A 993 16.04 0.90 -28.72
CA VAL A 993 15.22 -0.31 -28.50
C VAL A 993 14.66 -0.74 -29.85
N ILE A 994 15.09 -1.90 -30.34
CA ILE A 994 14.74 -2.40 -31.68
C ILE A 994 13.98 -3.72 -31.55
N PHE A 995 12.81 -3.78 -32.17
CA PHE A 995 12.00 -5.00 -32.28
C PHE A 995 11.17 -5.01 -33.58
N ASN A 996 10.71 -6.19 -33.97
CA ASN A 996 9.78 -6.34 -35.09
C ASN A 996 8.35 -6.47 -34.57
N LEU A 997 7.39 -5.90 -35.29
CA LEU A 997 5.97 -5.95 -34.98
C LEU A 997 5.17 -6.36 -36.22
N THR A 998 4.66 -7.59 -36.23
CA THR A 998 3.68 -8.03 -37.24
C THR A 998 2.27 -7.57 -36.85
N ILE A 999 1.69 -6.66 -37.64
CA ILE A 999 0.28 -6.28 -37.54
C ILE A 999 -0.57 -7.30 -38.31
N LYS A 1000 -1.40 -8.04 -37.59
CA LYS A 1000 -2.27 -9.11 -38.12
C LYS A 1000 -3.70 -8.60 -38.33
N PRO A 1001 -4.43 -9.13 -39.33
CA PRO A 1001 -5.88 -8.91 -39.40
C PRO A 1001 -6.54 -9.53 -38.16
N LYS A 1002 -7.59 -8.86 -37.64
CA LYS A 1002 -8.46 -9.47 -36.62
C LYS A 1002 -9.04 -10.77 -37.17
N ILE A 1003 -9.12 -11.79 -36.31
CA ILE A 1003 -9.59 -13.11 -36.72
C ILE A 1003 -11.06 -12.99 -37.16
N ILE A 1004 -11.37 -13.49 -38.36
CA ILE A 1004 -12.73 -13.52 -38.88
C ILE A 1004 -13.48 -14.62 -38.13
N VAL A 1005 -14.62 -14.26 -37.55
CA VAL A 1005 -15.49 -15.16 -36.79
C VAL A 1005 -16.86 -15.31 -37.45
N ASN A 1006 -17.52 -16.42 -37.16
CA ASN A 1006 -18.82 -16.81 -37.66
C ASN A 1006 -19.63 -17.45 -36.53
N ILE A 1007 -20.95 -17.31 -36.59
CA ILE A 1007 -21.88 -18.00 -35.70
C ILE A 1007 -22.73 -18.94 -36.55
N SER A 1008 -22.60 -20.25 -36.32
CA SER A 1008 -23.46 -21.28 -36.88
C SER A 1008 -24.46 -21.75 -35.81
N VAL A 1009 -25.64 -22.20 -36.23
CA VAL A 1009 -26.63 -22.83 -35.33
C VAL A 1009 -26.39 -24.33 -35.38
N ILE A 1010 -26.14 -24.95 -34.22
CA ILE A 1010 -26.04 -26.41 -34.08
C ILE A 1010 -27.44 -26.99 -33.89
N GLU A 1011 -28.20 -26.40 -32.97
CA GLU A 1011 -29.48 -26.93 -32.50
C GLU A 1011 -30.46 -25.79 -32.24
N ARG A 1012 -31.72 -26.04 -32.57
CA ARG A 1012 -32.88 -25.17 -32.39
C ARG A 1012 -34.15 -26.01 -32.65
N PRO A 1013 -35.31 -25.61 -32.13
CA PRO A 1013 -36.57 -26.11 -32.67
C PRO A 1013 -36.78 -25.65 -34.12
N GLU A 1014 -37.38 -26.49 -34.97
CA GLU A 1014 -37.90 -26.04 -36.28
C GLU A 1014 -39.16 -25.17 -36.13
N GLN A 1015 -39.94 -25.45 -35.08
CA GLN A 1015 -41.20 -24.78 -34.77
C GLN A 1015 -41.35 -24.59 -33.26
N VAL A 1016 -41.93 -23.47 -32.82
CA VAL A 1016 -42.20 -23.20 -31.40
C VAL A 1016 -43.54 -22.49 -31.22
N SER A 1017 -44.31 -22.86 -30.20
CA SER A 1017 -45.55 -22.18 -29.86
C SER A 1017 -45.29 -20.79 -29.24
N ALA A 1018 -46.05 -19.77 -29.65
CA ALA A 1018 -46.09 -18.51 -28.93
C ALA A 1018 -46.60 -18.74 -27.48
N GLY A 1019 -46.00 -18.05 -26.50
CA GLY A 1019 -46.16 -18.36 -25.08
C GLY A 1019 -45.15 -19.41 -24.55
N GLY A 1020 -44.43 -20.10 -25.44
CA GLY A 1020 -43.39 -21.07 -25.08
C GLY A 1020 -41.99 -20.47 -24.96
N PHE A 1021 -41.02 -21.37 -24.79
CA PHE A 1021 -39.60 -21.05 -24.69
C PHE A 1021 -38.81 -21.62 -25.88
N VAL A 1022 -37.75 -20.91 -26.28
CA VAL A 1022 -36.78 -21.38 -27.26
C VAL A 1022 -35.45 -21.70 -26.59
N ASN A 1023 -34.96 -22.92 -26.87
CA ASN A 1023 -33.58 -23.32 -26.58
C ASN A 1023 -32.78 -23.31 -27.90
N ILE A 1024 -31.59 -22.70 -27.90
CA ILE A 1024 -30.70 -22.67 -29.07
C ILE A 1024 -29.28 -22.97 -28.65
N THR A 1025 -28.67 -23.97 -29.31
CA THR A 1025 -27.24 -24.25 -29.22
C THR A 1025 -26.55 -23.66 -30.45
N LEU A 1026 -25.69 -22.67 -30.23
CA LEU A 1026 -24.84 -22.03 -31.24
C LEU A 1026 -23.43 -22.56 -31.19
N LYS A 1027 -22.74 -22.56 -32.33
CA LYS A 1027 -21.29 -22.63 -32.40
C LYS A 1027 -20.74 -21.28 -32.83
N VAL A 1028 -19.82 -20.74 -32.04
CA VAL A 1028 -18.92 -19.68 -32.48
C VAL A 1028 -17.66 -20.33 -33.03
N GLU A 1029 -17.33 -19.98 -34.26
CA GLU A 1029 -16.16 -20.50 -34.95
C GLU A 1029 -15.32 -19.36 -35.51
N TYR A 1030 -13.99 -19.55 -35.49
CA TYR A 1030 -13.03 -18.64 -36.07
C TYR A 1030 -12.35 -19.28 -37.29
N PHE A 1031 -12.07 -18.48 -38.32
CA PHE A 1031 -11.38 -18.97 -39.51
C PHE A 1031 -9.86 -18.90 -39.30
N ASN A 1032 -9.18 -20.04 -39.30
CA ASN A 1032 -7.73 -20.10 -39.08
C ASN A 1032 -6.89 -19.92 -40.36
N GLY A 1033 -7.52 -19.57 -41.49
CA GLY A 1033 -6.90 -19.50 -42.81
C GLY A 1033 -7.14 -20.72 -43.71
N THR A 1034 -7.56 -21.87 -43.16
CA THR A 1034 -7.86 -23.09 -43.93
C THR A 1034 -9.16 -23.78 -43.53
N VAL A 1035 -9.55 -23.71 -42.26
CA VAL A 1035 -10.77 -24.32 -41.70
C VAL A 1035 -11.39 -23.42 -40.64
N TRP A 1036 -12.67 -23.62 -40.38
CA TRP A 1036 -13.34 -23.09 -39.19
C TRP A 1036 -12.96 -23.94 -37.96
N LYS A 1037 -12.71 -23.28 -36.83
CA LYS A 1037 -12.38 -23.90 -35.54
C LYS A 1037 -13.21 -23.28 -34.43
N ALA A 1038 -13.50 -24.07 -33.40
CA ALA A 1038 -14.10 -23.63 -32.15
C ALA A 1038 -13.46 -22.35 -31.59
N LEU A 1039 -14.26 -21.35 -31.23
CA LEU A 1039 -13.82 -20.16 -30.49
C LEU A 1039 -14.38 -20.20 -29.07
N SER A 1040 -13.54 -20.63 -28.12
CA SER A 1040 -13.87 -20.78 -26.71
C SER A 1040 -13.71 -19.47 -25.92
N GLY A 1041 -14.46 -19.32 -24.82
CA GLY A 1041 -14.30 -18.23 -23.85
C GLY A 1041 -14.81 -16.87 -24.31
N VAL A 1042 -15.59 -16.79 -25.38
CA VAL A 1042 -16.16 -15.52 -25.88
C VAL A 1042 -17.63 -15.38 -25.54
N SER A 1043 -18.04 -14.17 -25.16
CA SER A 1043 -19.43 -13.85 -24.80
C SER A 1043 -20.30 -13.65 -26.04
N VAL A 1044 -21.41 -14.37 -26.11
CA VAL A 1044 -22.48 -14.22 -27.11
C VAL A 1044 -23.74 -13.69 -26.41
N THR A 1045 -24.57 -12.95 -27.13
CA THR A 1045 -25.88 -12.47 -26.66
C THR A 1045 -26.93 -12.71 -27.75
N ILE A 1046 -28.16 -13.07 -27.38
CA ILE A 1046 -29.30 -13.06 -28.31
C ILE A 1046 -30.05 -11.75 -28.13
N LEU A 1047 -30.27 -11.01 -29.23
CA LEU A 1047 -31.27 -9.94 -29.29
C LEU A 1047 -32.50 -10.47 -30.05
N PRO A 1048 -33.64 -10.70 -29.37
CA PRO A 1048 -34.87 -11.09 -30.04
C PRO A 1048 -35.50 -9.90 -30.76
N ASN A 1049 -36.08 -10.15 -31.93
CA ASN A 1049 -37.02 -9.26 -32.58
C ASN A 1049 -38.33 -10.04 -32.81
N PHE A 1050 -39.42 -9.55 -32.23
CA PHE A 1050 -40.74 -10.16 -32.25
C PHE A 1050 -41.71 -9.24 -32.99
N ASN A 1051 -42.40 -9.75 -34.01
CA ASN A 1051 -43.33 -8.98 -34.85
C ASN A 1051 -42.73 -7.68 -35.46
N GLY A 1052 -41.40 -7.59 -35.59
CA GLY A 1052 -40.68 -6.39 -36.05
C GLY A 1052 -40.12 -5.51 -34.93
N ILE A 1053 -40.50 -5.73 -33.67
CA ILE A 1053 -40.07 -4.95 -32.49
C ILE A 1053 -38.89 -5.65 -31.81
N ASN A 1054 -37.82 -4.90 -31.50
CA ASN A 1054 -36.70 -5.44 -30.71
C ASN A 1054 -37.15 -5.67 -29.26
N GLY A 1055 -37.01 -6.89 -28.75
CA GLY A 1055 -37.20 -7.23 -27.35
C GLY A 1055 -35.92 -7.06 -26.52
N THR A 1056 -36.03 -7.36 -25.23
CA THR A 1056 -34.89 -7.34 -24.29
C THR A 1056 -33.83 -8.36 -24.72
N ALA A 1057 -32.57 -7.93 -24.76
CA ALA A 1057 -31.44 -8.82 -25.00
C ALA A 1057 -31.29 -9.84 -23.85
N THR A 1058 -30.85 -11.06 -24.16
CA THR A 1058 -30.50 -12.05 -23.12
C THR A 1058 -29.28 -11.60 -22.32
N GLY A 1059 -29.04 -12.24 -21.19
CA GLY A 1059 -27.71 -12.22 -20.57
C GLY A 1059 -26.64 -12.69 -21.57
N SER A 1060 -25.41 -12.20 -21.41
CA SER A 1060 -24.26 -12.66 -22.19
C SER A 1060 -23.76 -13.99 -21.65
N ILE A 1061 -23.70 -15.02 -22.49
CA ILE A 1061 -23.23 -16.36 -22.12
C ILE A 1061 -21.92 -16.65 -22.86
N TYR A 1062 -20.95 -17.25 -22.17
CA TYR A 1062 -19.63 -17.58 -22.71
C TYR A 1062 -19.60 -18.94 -23.40
N THR A 1063 -18.81 -19.07 -24.46
CA THR A 1063 -18.63 -20.34 -25.18
C THR A 1063 -17.73 -21.33 -24.43
N ASP A 1064 -18.08 -22.62 -24.51
CA ASP A 1064 -17.32 -23.73 -23.96
C ASP A 1064 -16.01 -24.00 -24.74
N ILE A 1065 -15.27 -25.05 -24.36
CA ILE A 1065 -14.02 -25.46 -25.05
C ILE A 1065 -14.23 -25.88 -26.52
N ASN A 1066 -15.45 -26.27 -26.90
CA ASN A 1066 -15.85 -26.64 -28.26
C ASN A 1066 -16.37 -25.44 -29.08
N GLY A 1067 -16.35 -24.23 -28.50
CA GLY A 1067 -16.90 -23.01 -29.11
C GLY A 1067 -18.42 -22.97 -29.08
N THR A 1068 -19.05 -23.83 -28.29
CA THR A 1068 -20.49 -24.01 -28.20
C THR A 1068 -21.06 -23.13 -27.09
N VAL A 1069 -22.23 -22.53 -27.32
CA VAL A 1069 -23.00 -21.83 -26.29
C VAL A 1069 -24.48 -22.17 -26.45
N THR A 1070 -25.11 -22.61 -25.38
CA THR A 1070 -26.54 -22.92 -25.34
C THR A 1070 -27.27 -21.84 -24.55
N PHE A 1071 -28.23 -21.19 -25.20
CA PHE A 1071 -29.22 -20.35 -24.54
C PHE A 1071 -30.44 -21.22 -24.26
N THR A 1072 -30.78 -21.39 -22.99
CA THR A 1072 -32.06 -21.99 -22.56
C THR A 1072 -33.09 -20.91 -22.26
N GLU A 1073 -34.36 -21.28 -22.32
CA GLU A 1073 -35.48 -20.50 -21.77
C GLU A 1073 -35.62 -19.08 -22.35
N ILE A 1074 -35.33 -18.90 -23.65
CA ILE A 1074 -35.67 -17.65 -24.36
C ILE A 1074 -37.20 -17.56 -24.48
N ALA A 1075 -37.82 -16.78 -23.60
CA ALA A 1075 -39.27 -16.61 -23.56
C ALA A 1075 -39.84 -15.93 -24.81
N ILE A 1076 -40.96 -16.45 -25.31
CA ILE A 1076 -41.72 -15.89 -26.44
C ILE A 1076 -43.12 -15.52 -25.93
N ALA A 1077 -43.52 -14.25 -26.05
CA ALA A 1077 -44.86 -13.83 -25.65
C ALA A 1077 -45.97 -14.52 -26.48
N THR A 1078 -47.15 -14.70 -25.90
CA THR A 1078 -48.32 -15.34 -26.53
C THR A 1078 -48.83 -14.62 -27.79
N THR A 1079 -48.45 -13.36 -28.00
CA THR A 1079 -48.84 -12.51 -29.12
C THR A 1079 -47.84 -12.50 -30.29
N VAL A 1080 -46.80 -13.34 -30.26
CA VAL A 1080 -45.77 -13.37 -31.31
C VAL A 1080 -46.23 -14.24 -32.49
N ASN A 1081 -46.27 -13.65 -33.68
CA ASN A 1081 -46.59 -14.33 -34.94
C ASN A 1081 -45.35 -14.48 -35.84
N THR A 1082 -44.35 -13.61 -35.69
CA THR A 1082 -43.04 -13.74 -36.35
C THR A 1082 -41.91 -13.43 -35.38
N MET A 1083 -40.80 -14.18 -35.50
CA MET A 1083 -39.62 -14.05 -34.66
C MET A 1083 -38.36 -14.05 -35.52
N ILE A 1084 -37.42 -13.16 -35.22
CA ILE A 1084 -36.04 -13.22 -35.68
C ILE A 1084 -35.15 -13.09 -34.46
N LEU A 1085 -34.24 -14.04 -34.26
CA LEU A 1085 -33.27 -13.99 -33.16
C LEU A 1085 -31.91 -13.60 -33.73
N TYR A 1086 -31.36 -12.48 -33.26
CA TYR A 1086 -30.03 -12.01 -33.66
C TYR A 1086 -28.99 -12.48 -32.63
N ALA A 1087 -28.26 -13.55 -32.96
CA ALA A 1087 -27.09 -13.94 -32.19
C ALA A 1087 -25.93 -12.98 -32.50
N VAL A 1088 -25.46 -12.26 -31.48
CA VAL A 1088 -24.41 -11.23 -31.59
C VAL A 1088 -23.20 -11.64 -30.77
N LEU A 1089 -22.05 -11.64 -31.44
CA LEU A 1089 -20.72 -11.62 -30.84
C LEU A 1089 -20.13 -10.22 -31.06
N SER A 1090 -19.92 -9.48 -29.98
CA SER A 1090 -19.29 -8.16 -30.01
C SER A 1090 -17.85 -8.23 -30.53
N PRO A 1091 -17.35 -7.22 -31.26
CA PRO A 1091 -15.94 -7.15 -31.63
C PRO A 1091 -15.05 -7.00 -30.40
N THR A 1092 -13.89 -7.65 -30.40
CA THR A 1092 -12.89 -7.56 -29.32
C THR A 1092 -11.54 -7.11 -29.87
N TYR A 1093 -10.48 -7.23 -29.07
CA TYR A 1093 -9.12 -6.91 -29.51
C TYR A 1093 -8.62 -7.89 -30.60
N ASN A 1094 -8.94 -9.18 -30.50
CA ASN A 1094 -8.37 -10.24 -31.36
C ASN A 1094 -9.29 -10.73 -32.49
N HIS A 1095 -10.61 -10.58 -32.40
CA HIS A 1095 -11.56 -11.00 -33.44
C HIS A 1095 -12.52 -9.89 -33.90
N THR A 1096 -13.10 -10.07 -35.09
CA THR A 1096 -14.17 -9.20 -35.60
C THR A 1096 -15.45 -9.39 -34.78
N GLY A 1097 -16.41 -8.47 -34.89
CA GLY A 1097 -17.78 -8.74 -34.46
C GLY A 1097 -18.47 -9.66 -35.47
N PHE A 1098 -19.55 -10.34 -35.07
CA PHE A 1098 -20.43 -11.07 -35.97
C PHE A 1098 -21.87 -11.07 -35.47
N THR A 1099 -22.82 -10.87 -36.38
CA THR A 1099 -24.26 -10.93 -36.09
C THR A 1099 -24.91 -11.94 -37.03
N ARG A 1100 -25.51 -12.98 -36.46
CA ARG A 1100 -26.26 -14.00 -37.18
C ARG A 1100 -27.75 -13.83 -36.91
N ALA A 1101 -28.52 -13.50 -37.95
CA ALA A 1101 -29.97 -13.65 -37.90
C ALA A 1101 -30.34 -15.13 -37.98
N ILE A 1102 -31.28 -15.54 -37.13
CA ILE A 1102 -31.93 -16.84 -37.09
C ILE A 1102 -33.42 -16.56 -37.39
N THR A 1103 -33.86 -16.94 -38.58
CA THR A 1103 -35.14 -16.51 -39.20
C THR A 1103 -36.03 -17.70 -39.58
N ASP A 1104 -35.57 -18.91 -39.25
CA ASP A 1104 -36.04 -20.20 -39.73
C ASP A 1104 -36.46 -21.12 -38.57
N ILE A 1105 -36.81 -20.50 -37.43
CA ILE A 1105 -37.67 -21.09 -36.39
C ILE A 1105 -39.08 -20.56 -36.66
N THR A 1106 -40.01 -21.43 -37.03
CA THR A 1106 -41.39 -21.00 -37.31
C THR A 1106 -42.15 -20.84 -36.00
N VAL A 1107 -42.65 -19.64 -35.71
CA VAL A 1107 -43.58 -19.49 -34.58
C VAL A 1107 -44.92 -20.07 -35.00
N ILE A 1108 -45.36 -21.10 -34.28
CA ILE A 1108 -46.74 -21.60 -34.31
C ILE A 1108 -47.53 -20.57 -33.48
N PRO A 1109 -48.40 -19.73 -34.08
CA PRO A 1109 -49.38 -19.00 -33.28
C PRO A 1109 -50.22 -20.02 -32.50
N PRO A 1110 -50.68 -19.72 -31.27
CA PRO A 1110 -51.33 -20.72 -30.43
C PRO A 1110 -52.44 -21.39 -31.23
N LEU A 1111 -52.42 -22.73 -31.27
CA LEU A 1111 -53.41 -23.50 -32.03
C LEU A 1111 -54.80 -23.03 -31.58
N THR A 1112 -55.57 -22.48 -32.51
CA THR A 1112 -57.00 -22.25 -32.30
C THR A 1112 -57.58 -23.59 -31.83
N THR A 1113 -58.22 -23.55 -30.67
CA THR A 1113 -58.44 -24.77 -29.89
C THR A 1113 -59.41 -25.70 -30.64
N PHE A 1114 -59.47 -26.96 -30.23
CA PHE A 1114 -60.25 -27.96 -30.94
C PHE A 1114 -61.74 -27.58 -31.07
N GLU A 1115 -62.25 -26.75 -30.15
CA GLU A 1115 -63.58 -26.13 -30.22
C GLU A 1115 -63.80 -25.28 -31.50
N GLU A 1116 -62.81 -24.52 -31.99
CA GLU A 1116 -62.98 -23.67 -33.18
C GLU A 1116 -62.98 -24.47 -34.50
N LEU A 1117 -62.35 -25.64 -34.53
CA LEU A 1117 -62.34 -26.55 -35.69
C LEU A 1117 -63.55 -27.50 -35.71
N LEU A 1118 -64.21 -27.69 -34.56
CA LEU A 1118 -65.35 -28.60 -34.38
C LEU A 1118 -66.52 -28.33 -35.36
N PRO A 1119 -66.93 -27.08 -35.66
CA PRO A 1119 -68.02 -26.81 -36.61
C PRO A 1119 -67.74 -27.36 -38.02
N TYR A 1120 -66.49 -27.27 -38.47
CA TYR A 1120 -66.10 -27.70 -39.81
C TYR A 1120 -65.98 -29.22 -39.94
N LEU A 1121 -65.51 -29.90 -38.88
CA LEU A 1121 -65.50 -31.36 -38.82
C LEU A 1121 -66.93 -31.95 -38.75
N ILE A 1122 -67.84 -31.32 -38.03
CA ILE A 1122 -69.26 -31.71 -37.98
C ILE A 1122 -69.91 -31.57 -39.38
N ILE A 1123 -69.68 -30.45 -40.08
CA ILE A 1123 -70.17 -30.25 -41.46
C ILE A 1123 -69.59 -31.30 -42.42
N GLY A 1124 -68.32 -31.66 -42.28
CA GLY A 1124 -67.68 -32.74 -43.06
C GLY A 1124 -68.28 -34.14 -42.80
N GLY A 1125 -68.51 -34.48 -41.52
CA GLY A 1125 -69.08 -35.77 -41.12
C GLY A 1125 -70.51 -36.00 -41.59
N ILE A 1126 -71.36 -34.96 -41.53
CA ILE A 1126 -72.76 -35.00 -41.95
C ILE A 1126 -72.89 -35.32 -43.45
N ILE A 1127 -71.97 -34.82 -44.29
CA ILE A 1127 -71.99 -35.08 -45.74
C ILE A 1127 -71.60 -36.53 -46.07
N LEU A 1128 -70.72 -37.17 -45.28
CA LEU A 1128 -70.26 -38.54 -45.57
C LEU A 1128 -71.26 -39.61 -45.10
N LEU A 1129 -71.90 -39.41 -43.93
CA LEU A 1129 -72.85 -40.38 -43.36
C LEU A 1129 -74.17 -40.49 -44.14
N ALA A 1130 -74.55 -39.46 -44.91
CA ALA A 1130 -75.76 -39.46 -45.74
C ALA A 1130 -75.73 -40.46 -46.93
N VAL A 1131 -74.57 -41.01 -47.30
CA VAL A 1131 -74.39 -41.75 -48.57
C VAL A 1131 -74.29 -43.28 -48.40
N VAL A 1132 -73.88 -43.79 -47.23
CA VAL A 1132 -73.52 -45.21 -47.06
C VAL A 1132 -74.63 -46.07 -46.41
N GLY A 1133 -75.59 -45.46 -45.71
CA GLY A 1133 -76.58 -46.17 -44.89
C GLY A 1133 -77.67 -46.98 -45.62
N SER A 1134 -77.72 -46.97 -46.96
CA SER A 1134 -78.92 -47.35 -47.72
C SER A 1134 -78.89 -48.70 -48.47
N ILE A 1135 -77.80 -49.48 -48.37
CA ILE A 1135 -77.60 -50.69 -49.22
C ILE A 1135 -77.53 -52.04 -48.43
N GLY A 1136 -77.26 -52.02 -47.11
CA GLY A 1136 -76.95 -53.24 -46.35
C GLY A 1136 -78.09 -54.24 -46.11
N VAL A 1137 -79.35 -53.81 -46.09
CA VAL A 1137 -80.47 -54.56 -45.49
C VAL A 1137 -80.95 -55.76 -46.34
N TYR A 1138 -80.63 -55.82 -47.63
CA TYR A 1138 -81.28 -56.73 -48.59
C TYR A 1138 -80.72 -58.17 -48.68
N ARG A 1139 -79.76 -58.58 -47.83
CA ARG A 1139 -79.08 -59.90 -47.96
C ARG A 1139 -79.03 -60.79 -46.71
N GLY A 1140 -79.71 -60.44 -45.61
CA GLY A 1140 -79.64 -61.21 -44.35
C GLY A 1140 -80.63 -62.36 -44.17
N VAL A 1141 -81.85 -62.27 -44.73
CA VAL A 1141 -83.02 -62.98 -44.15
C VAL A 1141 -83.45 -64.26 -44.90
N VAL A 1142 -83.03 -64.50 -46.15
CA VAL A 1142 -83.62 -65.55 -47.02
C VAL A 1142 -82.55 -66.43 -47.69
N VAL A 1143 -82.86 -67.72 -47.86
CA VAL A 1143 -82.04 -68.80 -48.47
C VAL A 1143 -80.83 -69.26 -47.61
N PRO A 1144 -81.06 -69.90 -46.44
CA PRO A 1144 -80.01 -70.37 -45.54
C PRO A 1144 -79.51 -71.80 -45.88
N LYS A 1145 -78.55 -72.30 -45.08
CA LYS A 1145 -78.14 -73.71 -44.92
C LYS A 1145 -77.69 -74.44 -46.21
N LYS A 1146 -76.37 -74.66 -46.39
CA LYS A 1146 -75.93 -76.01 -46.85
C LYS A 1146 -74.50 -76.51 -46.58
N ARG A 1147 -73.42 -75.73 -46.60
CA ARG A 1147 -72.12 -76.32 -47.05
C ARG A 1147 -70.86 -76.45 -46.18
N GLU A 1148 -70.65 -75.74 -45.06
CA GLU A 1148 -69.44 -76.05 -44.24
C GLU A 1148 -69.65 -76.18 -42.72
N LYS A 1149 -70.81 -76.77 -42.41
CA LYS A 1149 -71.06 -77.59 -41.22
C LYS A 1149 -70.20 -78.88 -41.22
N GLN A 1150 -68.91 -78.78 -41.57
CA GLN A 1150 -68.04 -79.93 -41.86
C GLN A 1150 -66.57 -79.77 -41.44
N ARG A 1151 -66.10 -78.59 -40.99
CA ARG A 1151 -64.69 -78.39 -40.58
C ARG A 1151 -64.43 -78.11 -39.10
N VAL A 1152 -65.37 -77.48 -38.37
CA VAL A 1152 -65.20 -77.13 -36.94
C VAL A 1152 -66.02 -78.06 -36.02
N LEU A 1153 -66.60 -79.13 -36.56
CA LEU A 1153 -67.34 -80.15 -35.79
C LEU A 1153 -66.41 -81.17 -35.11
N THR A 1154 -65.11 -80.92 -35.05
CA THR A 1154 -64.07 -81.95 -34.84
C THR A 1154 -63.17 -81.72 -33.63
N GLU A 1155 -63.05 -80.48 -33.11
CA GLU A 1155 -61.86 -80.12 -32.30
C GLU A 1155 -62.12 -79.34 -31.00
N VAL A 1156 -63.32 -78.82 -30.74
CA VAL A 1156 -63.65 -78.13 -29.45
C VAL A 1156 -65.00 -78.60 -28.91
N LYS A 1157 -65.15 -79.92 -28.68
CA LYS A 1157 -66.34 -80.50 -28.03
C LYS A 1157 -66.04 -81.58 -26.98
N THR A 1158 -65.09 -81.26 -26.10
CA THR A 1158 -64.77 -82.01 -24.87
C THR A 1158 -64.16 -81.05 -23.86
N ILE A 1159 -64.41 -81.30 -22.57
CA ILE A 1159 -63.98 -80.51 -21.38
C ILE A 1159 -64.87 -79.27 -21.13
N PHE A 1160 -65.31 -79.13 -19.86
CA PHE A 1160 -66.23 -78.10 -19.31
C PHE A 1160 -67.69 -78.10 -19.80
N ASP A 1161 -68.40 -79.20 -19.55
CA ASP A 1161 -69.87 -79.30 -19.64
C ASP A 1161 -70.46 -80.06 -18.42
N ASP A 1162 -69.76 -80.00 -17.28
CA ASP A 1162 -69.87 -80.99 -16.17
C ASP A 1162 -69.91 -80.35 -14.76
N ALA A 1163 -70.28 -79.06 -14.67
CA ALA A 1163 -70.17 -78.24 -13.45
C ALA A 1163 -71.46 -77.53 -13.01
N ILE A 1164 -72.62 -77.94 -13.52
CA ILE A 1164 -73.93 -77.31 -13.24
C ILE A 1164 -74.84 -78.13 -12.30
N ASN A 1165 -74.52 -79.40 -12.04
CA ASN A 1165 -75.34 -80.32 -11.22
C ASN A 1165 -74.72 -80.63 -9.84
N LEU A 1166 -74.17 -79.63 -9.14
CA LEU A 1166 -73.73 -79.76 -7.75
C LEU A 1166 -74.74 -79.11 -6.82
N GLU A 1167 -75.63 -79.92 -6.23
CA GLU A 1167 -76.75 -79.45 -5.41
C GLU A 1167 -76.32 -78.92 -4.02
N HIS A 1168 -75.15 -79.29 -3.51
CA HIS A 1168 -74.61 -78.78 -2.24
C HIS A 1168 -73.15 -78.35 -2.38
N ILE A 1169 -72.83 -77.11 -1.97
CA ILE A 1169 -71.47 -76.56 -1.96
C ILE A 1169 -71.18 -75.89 -0.62
N LEU A 1170 -70.11 -76.33 0.05
CA LEU A 1170 -69.59 -75.75 1.28
C LEU A 1170 -68.17 -75.23 1.05
N VAL A 1171 -67.95 -73.94 1.26
CA VAL A 1171 -66.63 -73.28 1.20
C VAL A 1171 -66.24 -72.81 2.60
N LEU A 1172 -65.08 -73.27 3.07
CA LEU A 1172 -64.51 -72.92 4.36
C LEU A 1172 -63.22 -72.11 4.15
N TYR A 1173 -63.01 -71.06 4.95
CA TYR A 1173 -61.77 -70.29 4.89
C TYR A 1173 -60.64 -71.05 5.58
N LYS A 1174 -59.65 -71.47 4.81
CA LYS A 1174 -58.62 -72.45 5.19
C LYS A 1174 -57.78 -72.05 6.41
N ALA A 1175 -57.70 -70.75 6.73
CA ALA A 1175 -56.94 -70.23 7.86
C ALA A 1175 -57.70 -70.22 9.20
N THR A 1176 -59.05 -70.20 9.18
CA THR A 1176 -59.88 -70.03 10.39
C THR A 1176 -60.93 -71.13 10.59
N GLY A 1177 -61.18 -71.98 9.58
CA GLY A 1177 -62.24 -72.99 9.61
C GLY A 1177 -63.66 -72.42 9.44
N THR A 1178 -63.80 -71.10 9.31
CA THR A 1178 -65.09 -70.41 9.20
C THR A 1178 -65.77 -70.73 7.86
N CYS A 1179 -67.07 -71.01 7.88
CA CYS A 1179 -67.86 -71.11 6.64
C CYS A 1179 -68.08 -69.72 6.04
N ILE A 1180 -67.64 -69.53 4.81
CA ILE A 1180 -67.78 -68.28 4.04
C ILE A 1180 -68.79 -68.39 2.89
N PHE A 1181 -69.12 -69.61 2.46
CA PHE A 1181 -70.24 -69.85 1.56
C PHE A 1181 -70.81 -71.23 1.82
N PHE A 1182 -72.12 -71.32 2.06
CA PHE A 1182 -72.85 -72.57 2.07
C PHE A 1182 -74.09 -72.42 1.19
N LYS A 1183 -74.16 -73.25 0.15
CA LYS A 1183 -75.35 -73.41 -0.68
C LYS A 1183 -75.88 -74.82 -0.50
N SER A 1184 -77.13 -74.90 -0.05
CA SER A 1184 -78.00 -76.08 -0.11
C SER A 1184 -78.93 -76.02 -1.33
#